data_AF-A0AAU9LBA3-F1
#
_entry.id   AF-A0AAU9LBA3-F1
#
_cell.length_a   1.000
_cell.length_b   1.000
_cell.length_c   1.000
_cell.angle_alpha   90.00
_cell.angle_beta   90.00
_cell.angle_gamma   90.00
#
_symmetry.space_group_name_H-M   'P 1'
#
loop_
_entity.id
_entity.type
_entity.pdbx_description
1 polymer ?
#
loop_
_entity_poly.entity_id
_entity_poly.type
_entity_poly.pdbx_seq_one_letter_code
_entity_poly.pdbx_strand_id
1 'polypeptide(L)'
;MDVIAVGTGTIDVIHEVDMYPKEDSKTRSLASYKCRGGNAANALVVCSQLGGRCRWLSTSTDPENDSDAKFIHADLAAFNVDCSLAVIEKEGSMPVSYIVSSQATGSRTIVHSHTIAELTYEAFVRQVEPYMTQDTNVWLHFEGRNMETVRQMMLYVRENAARAKVSVEIEFPRYPWGLAKTLASLADYVFLSKDYLYNNVCISNASDFFAQIQRQQWGENWNQWVKAFVCPWGSEGVYYLEMAGSTIHHIPSAQLDRVVESNGAGDSFIGAALAGLSRGNVPLHVVFKTACHVATFKCSQHGFHLPTRKVLEWKRALQYFKQANDTNAVTSNNHQGQANAESVVPTEHSVTSEVVLELDRAECRSRTDTDSFSVFVVPLLPTFTEDDDGDVIVPRRKTKTQRDTETVFVLAAHSRTTWDTAGTQLWRAAFLLAEYIYSAPEVFAGHTVLEFGCGIGFTAIVASRVSRCIYATDLDESALLLAKKNIERNHSGDVKLRLLDWGESSLISTAVDSSATLFGWTSTDRVELEDLTVIIASDVFYDDTMTLVFLRALRRLMLQHNRAKGYVASERRSVFSAAAMRVVSLGYDTFQDHICLHSSSKSHVRVTENQVQCRLCALSHPRNADGDILRFVVHEIETREIPRRFKYDRLATLMLWKIDAVVV
;
A
#
# COMPACT_ATOMS: atom_id res chain seq x y z
N MET A 1 -27.59 -14.23 -21.72
CA MET A 1 -28.32 -13.32 -20.83
C MET A 1 -27.94 -11.90 -21.24
N ASP A 2 -28.88 -10.97 -21.27
CA ASP A 2 -28.53 -9.54 -21.43
C ASP A 2 -28.05 -8.98 -20.09
N VAL A 3 -27.04 -8.11 -20.14
CA VAL A 3 -26.49 -7.40 -18.99
C VAL A 3 -26.77 -5.92 -19.18
N ILE A 4 -27.73 -5.42 -18.41
CA ILE A 4 -28.09 -4.00 -18.36
C ILE A 4 -27.38 -3.39 -17.16
N ALA A 5 -26.50 -2.42 -17.37
CA ALA A 5 -25.97 -1.63 -16.25
C ALA A 5 -26.67 -0.28 -16.18
N VAL A 6 -27.14 0.05 -14.98
CA VAL A 6 -27.84 1.26 -14.61
C VAL A 6 -26.87 2.14 -13.84
N GLY A 7 -26.38 3.19 -14.49
CA GLY A 7 -25.35 4.04 -13.91
C GLY A 7 -24.83 5.06 -14.91
N THR A 8 -23.96 5.95 -14.46
CA THR A 8 -23.56 7.13 -15.24
C THR A 8 -22.60 6.80 -16.37
N GLY A 9 -22.65 7.62 -17.42
CA GLY A 9 -21.59 7.76 -18.41
C GLY A 9 -21.03 9.17 -18.29
N THR A 10 -19.71 9.29 -18.16
CA THR A 10 -19.04 10.58 -18.00
C THR A 10 -17.97 10.78 -19.05
N ILE A 11 -17.61 12.03 -19.29
CA ILE A 11 -16.36 12.39 -19.95
C ILE A 11 -15.30 12.56 -18.87
N ASP A 12 -14.19 11.84 -18.97
CA ASP A 12 -13.03 12.08 -18.13
C ASP A 12 -11.96 12.80 -18.96
N VAL A 13 -11.65 14.03 -18.58
CA VAL A 13 -10.55 14.83 -19.14
C VAL A 13 -9.38 14.70 -18.20
N ILE A 14 -8.36 13.95 -18.62
CA ILE A 14 -7.19 13.65 -17.80
C ILE A 14 -6.05 14.58 -18.22
N HIS A 15 -5.45 15.22 -17.23
CA HIS A 15 -4.23 16.00 -17.33
C HIS A 15 -3.17 15.32 -16.47
N GLU A 16 -2.20 14.69 -17.12
CA GLU A 16 -1.00 14.21 -16.46
C GLU A 16 -0.08 15.39 -16.17
N VAL A 17 0.42 15.49 -14.95
CA VAL A 17 1.35 16.50 -14.49
C VAL A 17 2.50 15.80 -13.75
N ASP A 18 3.68 16.41 -13.77
CA ASP A 18 4.81 15.91 -13.00
C ASP A 18 4.47 15.92 -11.50
N MET A 19 4.00 17.07 -11.01
CA MET A 19 3.47 17.27 -9.66
C MET A 19 2.22 18.14 -9.70
N TYR A 20 1.41 18.08 -8.64
CA TYR A 20 0.23 18.95 -8.56
C TYR A 20 0.60 20.43 -8.64
N PRO A 21 -0.19 21.24 -9.37
CA PRO A 21 -0.03 22.69 -9.33
C PRO A 21 -0.27 23.18 -7.91
N LYS A 22 0.55 24.13 -7.46
CA LYS A 22 0.28 24.90 -6.24
C LYS A 22 -0.94 25.79 -6.47
N GLU A 23 -1.61 26.16 -5.38
CA GLU A 23 -2.65 27.20 -5.44
C GLU A 23 -2.12 28.47 -6.11
N ASP A 24 -2.93 29.07 -6.98
CA ASP A 24 -2.59 30.25 -7.78
C ASP A 24 -1.30 30.10 -8.63
N SER A 25 -1.05 28.89 -9.13
CA SER A 25 0.10 28.62 -10.02
C SER A 25 -0.33 28.05 -11.38
N LYS A 26 0.60 28.07 -12.32
CA LYS A 26 0.43 27.48 -13.65
C LYS A 26 1.43 26.33 -13.82
N THR A 27 0.91 25.16 -14.14
CA THR A 27 1.72 23.98 -14.46
C THR A 27 1.38 23.51 -15.87
N ARG A 28 2.40 23.13 -16.65
CA ARG A 28 2.19 22.52 -17.96
C ARG A 28 1.85 21.05 -17.77
N SER A 29 0.78 20.59 -18.42
CA SER A 29 0.46 19.15 -18.48
C SER A 29 1.48 18.41 -19.36
N LEU A 30 1.93 17.25 -18.89
CA LEU A 30 2.82 16.33 -19.60
C LEU A 30 2.07 15.64 -20.75
N ALA A 31 0.85 15.18 -20.47
CA ALA A 31 -0.06 14.60 -21.44
C ALA A 31 -1.49 14.95 -21.05
N SER A 32 -2.33 15.23 -22.05
CA SER A 32 -3.76 15.43 -21.82
C SER A 32 -4.57 14.67 -22.84
N TYR A 33 -5.59 13.97 -22.37
CA TYR A 33 -6.48 13.19 -23.20
C TYR A 33 -7.88 13.12 -22.58
N LYS A 34 -8.83 12.82 -23.45
CA LYS A 34 -10.23 12.65 -23.12
C LYS A 34 -10.60 11.18 -23.28
N CYS A 35 -11.27 10.60 -22.30
CA CYS A 35 -11.80 9.25 -22.39
C CYS A 35 -13.21 9.19 -21.79
N ARG A 36 -13.87 8.04 -22.00
CA ARG A 36 -15.16 7.75 -21.39
C ARG A 36 -14.92 7.24 -19.96
N GLY A 37 -15.61 7.84 -19.00
CA GLY A 37 -15.69 7.42 -17.61
C GLY A 37 -17.08 6.88 -17.24
N GLY A 38 -17.35 6.85 -15.94
CA GLY A 38 -18.57 6.28 -15.35
C GLY A 38 -18.45 4.78 -15.09
N ASN A 39 -18.69 4.36 -13.86
CA ASN A 39 -18.40 3.00 -13.39
C ASN A 39 -19.18 1.96 -14.19
N ALA A 40 -20.50 2.14 -14.32
CA ALA A 40 -21.36 1.26 -15.11
C ALA A 40 -20.94 1.20 -16.58
N ALA A 41 -20.62 2.35 -17.20
CA ALA A 41 -20.16 2.40 -18.58
C ALA A 41 -18.82 1.67 -18.76
N ASN A 42 -17.88 1.85 -17.83
CA ASN A 42 -16.57 1.17 -17.83
C ASN A 42 -16.73 -0.35 -17.66
N ALA A 43 -17.58 -0.77 -16.72
CA ALA A 43 -17.86 -2.17 -16.47
C ALA A 43 -18.49 -2.87 -17.70
N LEU A 44 -19.41 -2.20 -18.41
CA LEU A 44 -20.03 -2.76 -19.62
C LEU A 44 -19.03 -2.94 -20.76
N VAL A 45 -18.08 -2.02 -20.94
CA VAL A 45 -17.02 -2.16 -21.95
C VAL A 45 -16.16 -3.39 -21.69
N VAL A 46 -15.79 -3.64 -20.43
CA VAL A 46 -15.03 -4.84 -20.06
C VAL A 46 -15.88 -6.11 -20.18
N CYS A 47 -17.15 -6.05 -19.75
CA CYS A 47 -18.09 -7.16 -19.82
C CYS A 47 -18.32 -7.62 -21.27
N SER A 48 -18.53 -6.66 -22.18
CA SER A 48 -18.76 -6.90 -23.61
C SER A 48 -17.58 -7.58 -24.28
N GLN A 49 -16.35 -7.11 -24.01
CA GLN A 49 -15.13 -7.75 -24.52
C GLN A 49 -15.01 -9.22 -24.10
N LEU A 50 -15.47 -9.55 -22.89
CA LEU A 50 -15.51 -10.92 -22.35
C LEU A 50 -16.75 -11.72 -22.80
N GLY A 51 -17.53 -11.20 -23.75
CA GLY A 51 -18.66 -11.86 -24.41
C GLY A 51 -20.02 -11.61 -23.76
N GLY A 52 -20.14 -10.63 -22.88
CA GLY A 52 -21.44 -10.16 -22.39
C GLY A 52 -22.23 -9.46 -23.50
N ARG A 53 -23.56 -9.59 -23.46
CA ARG A 53 -24.45 -8.77 -24.30
C ARG A 53 -24.90 -7.57 -23.48
N CYS A 54 -24.25 -6.44 -23.71
CA CYS A 54 -24.27 -5.31 -22.80
C CYS A 54 -25.20 -4.21 -23.29
N ARG A 55 -26.01 -3.65 -22.40
CA ARG A 55 -26.86 -2.48 -22.65
C ARG A 55 -26.64 -1.44 -21.56
N TRP A 56 -26.48 -0.19 -21.96
CA TRP A 56 -26.30 0.93 -21.03
C TRP A 56 -27.64 1.65 -20.81
N LEU A 57 -28.02 1.80 -19.54
CA LEU A 57 -29.23 2.54 -19.13
C LEU A 57 -28.82 3.68 -18.19
N SER A 58 -29.01 4.91 -18.66
CA SER A 58 -28.72 6.14 -17.92
C SER A 58 -29.46 7.32 -18.53
N THR A 59 -29.26 8.51 -17.98
CA THR A 59 -29.57 9.75 -18.69
C THR A 59 -28.40 10.15 -19.60
N SER A 60 -28.74 10.74 -20.75
CA SER A 60 -27.81 11.28 -21.72
C SER A 60 -28.42 12.53 -22.36
N THR A 61 -27.60 13.47 -22.81
CA THR A 61 -28.07 14.46 -23.79
C THR A 61 -28.13 13.83 -25.18
N ASP A 62 -28.71 14.54 -26.15
CA ASP A 62 -28.90 14.05 -27.51
C ASP A 62 -27.56 13.96 -28.29
N PRO A 63 -27.08 12.75 -28.65
CA PRO A 63 -25.79 12.57 -29.33
C PRO A 63 -25.75 13.15 -30.76
N GLU A 64 -26.88 13.49 -31.36
CA GLU A 64 -26.89 14.21 -32.64
C GLU A 64 -26.54 15.70 -32.47
N ASN A 65 -26.80 16.25 -31.28
CA ASN A 65 -26.67 17.68 -30.98
C ASN A 65 -25.59 18.01 -29.94
N ASP A 66 -25.14 17.04 -29.14
CA ASP A 66 -24.13 17.18 -28.10
C ASP A 66 -22.91 16.30 -28.40
N SER A 67 -21.74 16.92 -28.58
CA SER A 67 -20.49 16.23 -28.90
C SER A 67 -19.98 15.31 -27.79
N ASP A 68 -20.28 15.62 -26.51
CA ASP A 68 -19.87 14.79 -25.38
C ASP A 68 -20.74 13.53 -25.29
N ALA A 69 -22.05 13.66 -25.49
CA ALA A 69 -22.92 12.50 -25.65
C ALA A 69 -22.50 11.66 -26.86
N LYS A 70 -22.28 12.30 -28.02
CA LYS A 70 -21.80 11.61 -29.22
C LYS A 70 -20.53 10.81 -28.96
N PHE A 71 -19.57 11.38 -28.23
CA PHE A 71 -18.33 10.71 -27.87
C PHE A 71 -18.57 9.47 -27.01
N ILE A 72 -19.39 9.57 -25.96
CA ILE A 72 -19.72 8.44 -25.06
C ILE A 72 -20.45 7.34 -25.83
N HIS A 73 -21.48 7.70 -26.61
CA HIS A 73 -22.26 6.73 -27.39
C HIS A 73 -21.41 6.02 -28.44
N ALA A 74 -20.52 6.75 -29.13
CA ALA A 74 -19.62 6.17 -30.11
C ALA A 74 -18.60 5.21 -29.47
N ASP A 75 -18.02 5.56 -28.31
CA ASP A 75 -17.08 4.69 -27.59
C ASP A 75 -17.79 3.41 -27.11
N LEU A 76 -18.95 3.53 -26.47
CA LEU A 76 -19.75 2.38 -26.04
C LEU A 76 -20.13 1.47 -27.22
N ALA A 77 -20.59 2.04 -28.34
CA ALA A 77 -20.91 1.29 -29.55
C ALA A 77 -19.68 0.59 -30.15
N ALA A 78 -18.50 1.21 -30.12
CA ALA A 78 -17.25 0.60 -30.59
C ALA A 78 -16.86 -0.65 -29.78
N PHE A 79 -17.30 -0.73 -28.52
CA PHE A 79 -17.17 -1.92 -27.67
C PHE A 79 -18.39 -2.83 -27.70
N ASN A 80 -19.33 -2.65 -28.64
CA ASN A 80 -20.58 -3.41 -28.77
C ASN A 80 -21.50 -3.31 -27.53
N VAL A 81 -21.48 -2.18 -26.83
CA VAL A 81 -22.47 -1.85 -25.80
C VAL A 81 -23.62 -1.09 -26.45
N ASP A 82 -24.83 -1.61 -26.29
CA ASP A 82 -26.05 -1.02 -26.85
C ASP A 82 -26.54 0.15 -25.98
N CYS A 83 -26.65 1.34 -26.57
CA CYS A 83 -27.08 2.57 -25.90
C CYS A 83 -28.58 2.87 -26.08
N SER A 84 -29.37 1.97 -26.69
CA SER A 84 -30.77 2.21 -27.03
C SER A 84 -31.68 2.46 -25.81
N LEU A 85 -31.22 2.12 -24.61
CA LEU A 85 -31.95 2.33 -23.36
C LEU A 85 -31.64 3.70 -22.73
N ALA A 86 -30.68 4.46 -23.25
CA ALA A 86 -30.37 5.78 -22.74
C ALA A 86 -31.59 6.71 -22.83
N VAL A 87 -31.87 7.43 -21.74
CA VAL A 87 -32.96 8.40 -21.65
C VAL A 87 -32.41 9.76 -22.06
N ILE A 88 -32.95 10.32 -23.14
CA ILE A 88 -32.47 11.58 -23.69
C ILE A 88 -33.13 12.77 -22.98
N GLU A 89 -32.33 13.51 -22.24
CA GLU A 89 -32.73 14.77 -21.59
C GLU A 89 -32.46 15.97 -22.51
N LYS A 90 -33.35 16.96 -22.46
CA LYS A 90 -33.27 18.16 -23.30
C LYS A 90 -32.45 19.29 -22.68
N GLU A 91 -32.26 19.25 -21.37
CA GLU A 91 -31.58 20.29 -20.58
C GLU A 91 -30.37 19.70 -19.85
N GLY A 92 -29.37 20.55 -19.59
CA GLY A 92 -28.10 20.16 -18.98
C GLY A 92 -27.05 19.72 -20.01
N SER A 93 -25.94 19.18 -19.51
CA SER A 93 -24.81 18.67 -20.29
C SER A 93 -24.37 17.32 -19.73
N MET A 94 -23.74 16.50 -20.58
CA MET A 94 -23.11 15.28 -20.11
C MET A 94 -22.16 15.56 -18.92
N PRO A 95 -22.07 14.67 -17.93
CA PRO A 95 -21.16 14.86 -16.82
C PRO A 95 -19.70 14.83 -17.29
N VAL A 96 -18.88 15.74 -16.78
CA VAL A 96 -17.45 15.83 -17.09
C VAL A 96 -16.62 15.81 -15.81
N SER A 97 -15.63 14.93 -15.73
CA SER A 97 -14.62 14.88 -14.67
C SER A 97 -13.31 15.45 -15.20
N TYR A 98 -12.80 16.52 -14.58
CA TYR A 98 -11.45 17.02 -14.83
C TYR A 98 -10.51 16.37 -13.82
N ILE A 99 -9.60 15.53 -14.32
CA ILE A 99 -8.72 14.69 -13.51
C ILE A 99 -7.29 15.18 -13.67
N VAL A 100 -6.69 15.63 -12.58
CA VAL A 100 -5.25 15.92 -12.53
C VAL A 100 -4.55 14.71 -11.93
N SER A 101 -3.69 14.05 -12.72
CA SER A 101 -2.92 12.87 -12.29
C SER A 101 -1.46 13.24 -12.11
N SER A 102 -0.91 13.02 -10.92
CA SER A 102 0.45 13.40 -10.54
C SER A 102 1.40 12.21 -10.71
N GLN A 103 2.41 12.30 -11.58
CA GLN A 103 3.44 11.27 -11.72
C GLN A 103 4.30 11.16 -10.46
N ALA A 104 4.57 12.27 -9.78
CA ALA A 104 5.35 12.32 -8.56
C ALA A 104 4.75 11.48 -7.43
N THR A 105 3.42 11.38 -7.34
CA THR A 105 2.75 10.71 -6.22
C THR A 105 1.90 9.51 -6.64
N GLY A 106 1.65 9.33 -7.94
CA GLY A 106 0.71 8.34 -8.48
C GLY A 106 -0.75 8.60 -8.08
N SER A 107 -1.05 9.70 -7.39
CA SER A 107 -2.40 10.05 -6.95
C SER A 107 -3.13 10.89 -8.00
N ARG A 108 -4.43 11.11 -7.77
CA ARG A 108 -5.26 11.97 -8.61
C ARG A 108 -6.16 12.90 -7.78
N THR A 109 -6.47 14.06 -8.35
CA THR A 109 -7.52 14.96 -7.87
C THR A 109 -8.57 15.08 -8.98
N ILE A 110 -9.85 14.99 -8.60
CA ILE A 110 -10.96 15.00 -9.56
C ILE A 110 -11.91 16.15 -9.23
N VAL A 111 -12.24 16.94 -10.25
CA VAL A 111 -13.29 17.96 -10.20
C VAL A 111 -14.42 17.53 -11.12
N HIS A 112 -15.59 17.25 -10.55
CA HIS A 112 -16.77 16.85 -11.31
C HIS A 112 -17.65 18.05 -11.65
N SER A 113 -18.10 18.11 -12.90
CA SER A 113 -19.15 19.01 -13.37
C SER A 113 -20.34 18.18 -13.85
N HIS A 114 -21.51 18.42 -13.27
CA HIS A 114 -22.72 17.63 -13.52
C HIS A 114 -23.95 18.55 -13.51
N THR A 115 -24.67 18.61 -14.64
CA THR A 115 -25.84 19.49 -14.80
C THR A 115 -27.06 18.79 -15.39
N ILE A 116 -26.88 17.63 -16.05
CA ILE A 116 -27.99 16.79 -16.51
C ILE A 116 -28.77 16.22 -15.31
N ALA A 117 -30.07 15.99 -15.51
CA ALA A 117 -30.91 15.33 -14.53
C ALA A 117 -30.48 13.86 -14.28
N GLU A 118 -30.63 13.41 -13.04
CA GLU A 118 -30.48 12.00 -12.66
C GLU A 118 -31.57 11.14 -13.30
N LEU A 119 -31.27 9.85 -13.55
CA LEU A 119 -32.27 8.90 -14.06
C LEU A 119 -33.42 8.73 -13.06
N THR A 120 -34.62 9.06 -13.50
CA THR A 120 -35.83 8.93 -12.68
C THR A 120 -36.35 7.49 -12.64
N TYR A 121 -37.12 7.17 -11.60
CA TYR A 121 -37.79 5.88 -11.45
C TYR A 121 -38.72 5.59 -12.65
N GLU A 122 -39.51 6.57 -13.08
CA GLU A 122 -40.49 6.42 -14.16
C GLU A 122 -39.82 6.20 -15.52
N ALA A 123 -38.69 6.86 -15.76
CA ALA A 123 -37.90 6.66 -16.97
C ALA A 123 -37.24 5.28 -16.97
N PHE A 124 -36.68 4.84 -15.83
CA PHE A 124 -36.15 3.50 -15.66
C PHE A 124 -37.21 2.43 -15.98
N VAL A 125 -38.38 2.48 -15.31
CA VAL A 125 -39.47 1.51 -15.48
C VAL A 125 -39.85 1.36 -16.95
N ARG A 126 -40.03 2.49 -17.65
CA ARG A 126 -40.39 2.51 -19.07
C ARG A 126 -39.35 1.82 -19.96
N GLN A 127 -38.07 2.03 -19.69
CA GLN A 127 -37.00 1.43 -20.49
C GLN A 127 -36.84 -0.07 -20.24
N VAL A 128 -37.10 -0.52 -19.00
CA VAL A 128 -36.91 -1.93 -18.62
C VAL A 128 -38.17 -2.79 -18.75
N GLU A 129 -39.35 -2.19 -18.95
CA GLU A 129 -40.63 -2.89 -19.11
C GLU A 129 -40.57 -4.10 -20.07
N PRO A 130 -39.92 -4.03 -21.25
CA PRO A 130 -39.82 -5.19 -22.15
C PRO A 130 -39.06 -6.39 -21.55
N TYR A 131 -38.25 -6.17 -20.51
CA TYR A 131 -37.48 -7.20 -19.82
C TYR A 131 -38.21 -7.73 -18.58
N MET A 132 -39.29 -7.10 -18.14
CA MET A 132 -40.08 -7.48 -16.96
C MET A 132 -41.12 -8.55 -17.29
N THR A 133 -40.71 -9.62 -17.97
CA THR A 133 -41.57 -10.76 -18.28
C THR A 133 -41.12 -12.00 -17.52
N GLN A 134 -42.02 -12.97 -17.32
CA GLN A 134 -41.70 -14.20 -16.58
C GLN A 134 -40.65 -15.07 -17.29
N ASP A 135 -40.46 -14.90 -18.60
CA ASP A 135 -39.54 -15.71 -19.41
C ASP A 135 -38.20 -15.03 -19.71
N THR A 136 -38.10 -13.71 -19.52
CA THR A 136 -36.87 -12.96 -19.80
C THR A 136 -35.81 -13.25 -18.73
N ASN A 137 -34.65 -13.78 -19.16
CA ASN A 137 -33.47 -13.89 -18.33
C ASN A 137 -32.55 -12.68 -18.57
N VAL A 138 -32.55 -11.72 -17.63
CA VAL A 138 -31.81 -10.46 -17.70
C VAL A 138 -31.02 -10.19 -16.41
N TRP A 139 -29.82 -9.65 -16.56
CA TRP A 139 -28.99 -9.18 -15.46
C TRP A 139 -29.07 -7.67 -15.37
N LEU A 140 -29.45 -7.13 -14.21
CA LEU A 140 -29.41 -5.70 -13.93
C LEU A 140 -28.31 -5.41 -12.89
N HIS A 141 -27.33 -4.62 -13.30
CA HIS A 141 -26.30 -4.10 -12.41
C HIS A 141 -26.60 -2.63 -12.09
N PHE A 142 -26.56 -2.25 -10.82
CA PHE A 142 -26.86 -0.90 -10.37
C PHE A 142 -25.63 -0.25 -9.72
N GLU A 143 -25.32 0.96 -10.16
CA GLU A 143 -24.41 1.87 -9.46
C GLU A 143 -25.13 2.48 -8.26
N GLY A 144 -24.62 2.28 -7.04
CA GLY A 144 -25.22 2.76 -5.78
C GLY A 144 -25.06 4.26 -5.54
N ARG A 145 -25.22 5.11 -6.58
CA ARG A 145 -24.95 6.56 -6.52
C ARG A 145 -26.13 7.38 -5.98
N ASN A 146 -27.34 7.15 -6.45
CA ASN A 146 -28.57 7.77 -5.94
C ASN A 146 -29.40 6.68 -5.25
N MET A 147 -28.99 6.32 -4.04
CA MET A 147 -29.41 5.07 -3.41
C MET A 147 -30.92 5.01 -3.17
N GLU A 148 -31.60 6.12 -2.85
CA GLU A 148 -33.05 6.13 -2.67
C GLU A 148 -33.80 5.73 -3.96
N THR A 149 -33.46 6.34 -5.09
CA THR A 149 -34.12 6.03 -6.38
C THR A 149 -33.69 4.64 -6.87
N VAL A 150 -32.41 4.28 -6.77
CA VAL A 150 -31.90 2.95 -7.14
C VAL A 150 -32.61 1.85 -6.36
N ARG A 151 -32.86 2.06 -5.06
CA ARG A 151 -33.64 1.12 -4.25
C ARG A 151 -35.06 0.92 -4.79
N GLN A 152 -35.74 1.99 -5.21
CA GLN A 152 -37.07 1.89 -5.82
C GLN A 152 -37.02 1.10 -7.14
N MET A 153 -36.01 1.35 -7.97
CA MET A 153 -35.79 0.59 -9.22
C MET A 153 -35.56 -0.91 -8.94
N MET A 154 -34.72 -1.25 -7.95
CA MET A 154 -34.44 -2.63 -7.55
C MET A 154 -35.69 -3.34 -7.00
N LEU A 155 -36.52 -2.64 -6.21
CA LEU A 155 -37.80 -3.17 -5.72
C LEU A 155 -38.74 -3.50 -6.88
N TYR A 156 -38.89 -2.59 -7.84
CA TYR A 156 -39.70 -2.82 -9.03
C TYR A 156 -39.24 -4.07 -9.81
N VAL A 157 -37.92 -4.26 -9.97
CA VAL A 157 -37.37 -5.48 -10.59
C VAL A 157 -37.74 -6.74 -9.80
N ARG A 158 -37.63 -6.70 -8.46
CA ARG A 158 -38.00 -7.84 -7.61
C ARG A 158 -39.48 -8.18 -7.65
N GLU A 159 -40.35 -7.18 -7.80
CA GLU A 159 -41.80 -7.36 -7.90
C GLU A 159 -42.25 -7.88 -9.28
N ASN A 160 -41.56 -7.49 -10.34
CA ASN A 160 -42.03 -7.72 -11.72
C ASN A 160 -41.20 -8.72 -12.53
N ALA A 161 -39.98 -9.08 -12.08
CA ALA A 161 -39.10 -10.00 -12.80
C ALA A 161 -38.41 -11.00 -11.88
N ALA A 162 -39.14 -12.05 -11.48
CA ALA A 162 -38.66 -13.09 -10.57
C ALA A 162 -37.38 -13.80 -11.03
N ARG A 163 -37.14 -13.90 -12.35
CA ARG A 163 -35.93 -14.54 -12.92
C ARG A 163 -34.77 -13.58 -13.12
N ALA A 164 -34.98 -12.27 -13.01
CA ALA A 164 -33.93 -11.29 -13.16
C ALA A 164 -32.85 -11.47 -12.08
N LYS A 165 -31.60 -11.28 -12.47
CA LYS A 165 -30.47 -11.23 -11.54
C LYS A 165 -30.09 -9.79 -11.30
N VAL A 166 -29.90 -9.45 -10.03
CA VAL A 166 -29.58 -8.09 -9.63
C VAL A 166 -28.22 -8.08 -8.95
N SER A 167 -27.39 -7.13 -9.32
CA SER A 167 -26.17 -6.82 -8.57
C SER A 167 -26.09 -5.33 -8.31
N VAL A 168 -25.45 -4.95 -7.22
CA VAL A 168 -25.24 -3.54 -6.88
C VAL A 168 -23.80 -3.32 -6.46
N GLU A 169 -23.22 -2.21 -6.90
CA GLU A 169 -21.95 -1.70 -6.37
C GLU A 169 -22.19 -0.53 -5.42
N ILE A 170 -21.48 -0.55 -4.29
CA ILE A 170 -21.55 0.48 -3.25
C ILE A 170 -20.12 0.89 -2.93
N GLU A 171 -19.71 2.07 -3.40
CA GLU A 171 -18.32 2.52 -3.32
C GLU A 171 -18.06 3.81 -2.57
N PHE A 172 -18.96 4.80 -2.67
CA PHE A 172 -18.67 6.17 -2.25
C PHE A 172 -19.39 6.50 -0.93
N PRO A 173 -18.72 7.13 0.05
CA PRO A 173 -19.23 7.29 1.43
C PRO A 173 -20.38 8.30 1.59
N ARG A 174 -21.07 8.70 0.50
CA ARG A 174 -22.13 9.73 0.51
C ARG A 174 -23.37 9.34 1.32
N TYR A 175 -23.70 8.05 1.38
CA TYR A 175 -24.92 7.57 2.04
C TYR A 175 -24.62 6.64 3.21
N PRO A 176 -25.38 6.73 4.32
CA PRO A 176 -25.16 5.90 5.49
C PRO A 176 -25.45 4.42 5.21
N TRP A 177 -24.83 3.55 6.00
CA TRP A 177 -25.05 2.10 5.91
C TRP A 177 -26.52 1.71 6.00
N GLY A 178 -27.31 2.44 6.79
CA GLY A 178 -28.74 2.20 6.95
C GLY A 178 -29.55 2.19 5.65
N LEU A 179 -29.14 2.97 4.64
CA LEU A 179 -29.75 2.94 3.32
C LEU A 179 -29.08 1.89 2.42
N ALA A 180 -27.74 1.87 2.38
CA ALA A 180 -26.98 0.95 1.56
C ALA A 180 -27.31 -0.53 1.82
N LYS A 181 -27.52 -0.90 3.09
CA LYS A 181 -27.92 -2.26 3.48
C LYS A 181 -29.27 -2.69 2.89
N THR A 182 -30.16 -1.73 2.62
CA THR A 182 -31.46 -2.01 1.98
C THR A 182 -31.35 -2.23 0.48
N LEU A 183 -30.33 -1.68 -0.19
CA LEU A 183 -30.02 -2.03 -1.58
C LEU A 183 -29.32 -3.40 -1.61
N ALA A 184 -28.36 -3.60 -0.73
CA ALA A 184 -27.62 -4.86 -0.62
C ALA A 184 -28.55 -6.05 -0.42
N SER A 185 -29.58 -5.92 0.43
CA SER A 185 -30.56 -7.00 0.67
C SER A 185 -31.47 -7.31 -0.52
N LEU A 186 -31.55 -6.42 -1.52
CA LEU A 186 -32.31 -6.63 -2.75
C LEU A 186 -31.46 -7.22 -3.88
N ALA A 187 -30.13 -7.34 -3.74
CA ALA A 187 -29.24 -7.85 -4.78
C ALA A 187 -28.97 -9.36 -4.63
N ASP A 188 -28.72 -10.05 -5.74
CA ASP A 188 -28.10 -11.39 -5.75
C ASP A 188 -26.60 -11.28 -5.43
N TYR A 189 -25.92 -10.23 -5.88
CA TYR A 189 -24.49 -10.00 -5.66
C TYR A 189 -24.21 -8.56 -5.25
N VAL A 190 -23.51 -8.39 -4.13
CA VAL A 190 -23.21 -7.08 -3.55
C VAL A 190 -21.71 -6.83 -3.66
N PHE A 191 -21.31 -5.80 -4.40
CA PHE A 191 -19.93 -5.33 -4.45
C PHE A 191 -19.77 -4.13 -3.51
N LEU A 192 -18.88 -4.24 -2.53
CA LEU A 192 -18.61 -3.21 -1.53
C LEU A 192 -17.14 -2.78 -1.60
N SER A 193 -16.89 -1.49 -1.75
CA SER A 193 -15.53 -0.97 -1.71
C SER A 193 -14.97 -1.00 -0.29
N LYS A 194 -13.65 -1.18 -0.19
CA LYS A 194 -12.89 -0.98 1.05
C LYS A 194 -13.19 0.36 1.71
N ASP A 195 -13.23 1.43 0.91
CA ASP A 195 -13.42 2.79 1.41
C ASP A 195 -14.82 3.00 1.98
N TYR A 196 -15.85 2.42 1.37
CA TYR A 196 -17.21 2.51 1.91
C TYR A 196 -17.33 1.78 3.25
N LEU A 197 -16.79 0.56 3.35
CA LEU A 197 -16.79 -0.21 4.59
C LEU A 197 -16.01 0.49 5.71
N TYR A 198 -14.86 1.06 5.38
CA TYR A 198 -14.03 1.78 6.33
C TYR A 198 -14.72 3.07 6.82
N ASN A 199 -15.19 3.92 5.90
CA ASN A 199 -15.70 5.25 6.26
C ASN A 199 -17.14 5.23 6.82
N ASN A 200 -18.01 4.32 6.39
CA ASN A 200 -19.44 4.37 6.72
C ASN A 200 -19.88 3.24 7.67
N VAL A 201 -19.10 2.17 7.76
CA VAL A 201 -19.40 1.01 8.62
C VAL A 201 -18.34 0.82 9.72
N CYS A 202 -17.24 1.58 9.67
CA CYS A 202 -16.09 1.48 10.58
C CYS A 202 -15.44 0.08 10.56
N ILE A 203 -15.33 -0.51 9.38
CA ILE A 203 -14.73 -1.84 9.19
C ILE A 203 -13.45 -1.73 8.37
N SER A 204 -12.32 -2.15 8.95
CA SER A 204 -10.99 -2.12 8.32
C SER A 204 -10.58 -3.43 7.67
N ASN A 205 -11.43 -4.46 7.72
CA ASN A 205 -11.16 -5.83 7.29
C ASN A 205 -12.44 -6.47 6.72
N ALA A 206 -12.36 -7.05 5.52
CA ALA A 206 -13.50 -7.71 4.88
C ALA A 206 -14.05 -8.90 5.69
N SER A 207 -13.18 -9.67 6.37
CA SER A 207 -13.58 -10.80 7.21
C SER A 207 -14.44 -10.38 8.40
N ASP A 208 -14.16 -9.23 9.01
CA ASP A 208 -14.99 -8.69 10.10
C ASP A 208 -16.37 -8.30 9.57
N PHE A 209 -16.43 -7.67 8.40
CA PHE A 209 -17.72 -7.38 7.74
C PHE A 209 -18.53 -8.65 7.51
N PHE A 210 -17.90 -9.71 6.99
CA PHE A 210 -18.56 -10.99 6.77
C PHE A 210 -19.03 -11.65 8.07
N ALA A 211 -18.25 -11.58 9.15
CA ALA A 211 -18.66 -12.07 10.46
C ALA A 211 -19.88 -11.30 11.02
N GLN A 212 -20.02 -10.01 10.71
CA GLN A 212 -21.20 -9.22 11.10
C GLN A 212 -22.44 -9.57 10.26
N ILE A 213 -22.26 -9.83 8.96
CA ILE A 213 -23.32 -10.36 8.08
C ILE A 213 -23.81 -11.72 8.60
N GLN A 214 -22.89 -12.64 8.91
CA GLN A 214 -23.21 -13.99 9.41
C GLN A 214 -23.93 -13.95 10.76
N ARG A 215 -23.58 -13.00 11.64
CA ARG A 215 -24.28 -12.76 12.91
C ARG A 215 -25.63 -12.04 12.77
N GLN A 216 -26.05 -11.72 11.55
CA GLN A 216 -27.26 -10.94 11.24
C GLN A 216 -27.36 -9.63 12.03
N GLN A 217 -26.22 -8.97 12.26
CA GLN A 217 -26.11 -7.82 13.15
C GLN A 217 -27.10 -6.68 12.84
N TRP A 218 -27.48 -6.54 11.57
CA TRP A 218 -28.30 -5.42 11.09
C TRP A 218 -29.77 -5.76 10.84
N GLY A 219 -30.17 -7.03 10.98
CA GLY A 219 -31.56 -7.48 10.95
C GLY A 219 -32.16 -7.71 9.55
N GLU A 220 -31.42 -7.51 8.47
CA GLU A 220 -31.88 -7.82 7.10
C GLU A 220 -31.90 -9.33 6.83
N ASN A 221 -32.89 -9.76 6.05
CA ASN A 221 -32.93 -11.13 5.54
C ASN A 221 -32.02 -11.29 4.31
N TRP A 222 -30.70 -11.36 4.55
CA TRP A 222 -29.69 -11.57 3.50
C TRP A 222 -29.97 -12.82 2.67
N ASN A 223 -30.51 -13.87 3.30
CA ASN A 223 -30.77 -15.16 2.68
C ASN A 223 -31.92 -15.16 1.67
N GLN A 224 -32.70 -14.07 1.59
CA GLN A 224 -33.79 -13.98 0.63
C GLN A 224 -33.27 -13.91 -0.82
N TRP A 225 -32.24 -13.09 -1.05
CA TRP A 225 -31.72 -12.83 -2.40
C TRP A 225 -30.20 -12.96 -2.49
N VAL A 226 -29.46 -12.55 -1.47
CA VAL A 226 -28.01 -12.39 -1.55
C VAL A 226 -27.35 -13.76 -1.65
N LYS A 227 -26.54 -13.93 -2.70
CA LYS A 227 -25.72 -15.12 -2.94
C LYS A 227 -24.27 -14.89 -2.52
N ALA A 228 -23.75 -13.68 -2.73
CA ALA A 228 -22.44 -13.33 -2.24
C ALA A 228 -22.26 -11.84 -1.96
N PHE A 229 -21.50 -11.54 -0.90
CA PHE A 229 -20.87 -10.24 -0.69
C PHE A 229 -19.44 -10.30 -1.20
N VAL A 230 -19.02 -9.29 -1.96
CA VAL A 230 -17.73 -9.24 -2.65
C VAL A 230 -17.05 -7.92 -2.31
N CYS A 231 -15.84 -8.00 -1.77
CA CYS A 231 -15.06 -6.86 -1.30
C CYS A 231 -13.69 -6.84 -1.98
N PRO A 232 -13.56 -6.17 -3.15
CA PRO A 232 -12.26 -5.87 -3.73
C PRO A 232 -11.45 -5.01 -2.75
N TRP A 233 -10.20 -5.41 -2.50
CA TRP A 233 -9.36 -4.87 -1.43
C TRP A 233 -8.01 -4.35 -1.95
N GLY A 234 -8.01 -3.81 -3.16
CA GLY A 234 -6.81 -3.24 -3.78
C GLY A 234 -5.71 -4.29 -4.00
N SER A 235 -4.51 -4.02 -3.48
CA SER A 235 -3.34 -4.89 -3.61
C SER A 235 -3.51 -6.26 -2.95
N GLU A 236 -4.41 -6.39 -1.96
CA GLU A 236 -4.70 -7.69 -1.35
C GLU A 236 -5.57 -8.58 -2.25
N GLY A 237 -6.14 -8.05 -3.35
CA GLY A 237 -7.02 -8.80 -4.23
C GLY A 237 -8.49 -8.66 -3.84
N VAL A 238 -9.20 -9.77 -3.67
CA VAL A 238 -10.63 -9.75 -3.36
C VAL A 238 -10.99 -10.76 -2.27
N TYR A 239 -11.81 -10.31 -1.33
CA TYR A 239 -12.47 -11.17 -0.36
C TYR A 239 -13.93 -11.33 -0.76
N TYR A 240 -14.51 -12.52 -0.60
CA TYR A 240 -15.94 -12.70 -0.78
C TYR A 240 -16.52 -13.73 0.19
N LEU A 241 -17.75 -13.47 0.63
CA LEU A 241 -18.57 -14.39 1.43
C LEU A 241 -19.60 -15.02 0.50
N GLU A 242 -19.53 -16.32 0.31
CA GLU A 242 -20.60 -17.09 -0.31
C GLU A 242 -21.68 -17.40 0.75
N MET A 243 -22.90 -16.91 0.54
CA MET A 243 -24.00 -17.09 1.48
C MET A 243 -24.43 -18.56 1.56
N ALA A 244 -24.32 -19.29 0.45
CA ALA A 244 -24.48 -20.73 0.44
C ALA A 244 -23.29 -21.39 1.15
N GLY A 245 -23.55 -22.02 2.30
CA GLY A 245 -22.50 -22.65 3.11
C GLY A 245 -21.67 -21.68 3.95
N SER A 246 -21.98 -20.37 3.94
CA SER A 246 -21.37 -19.34 4.79
C SER A 246 -19.84 -19.34 4.76
N THR A 247 -19.23 -19.56 3.60
CA THR A 247 -17.77 -19.69 3.46
C THR A 247 -17.14 -18.38 3.01
N ILE A 248 -16.09 -17.96 3.73
CA ILE A 248 -15.27 -16.79 3.38
C ILE A 248 -14.11 -17.26 2.51
N HIS A 249 -13.89 -16.54 1.41
CA HIS A 249 -12.81 -16.81 0.47
C HIS A 249 -11.97 -15.56 0.25
N HIS A 250 -10.69 -15.78 -0.03
CA HIS A 250 -9.75 -14.74 -0.43
C HIS A 250 -9.05 -15.16 -1.72
N ILE A 251 -8.95 -14.24 -2.67
CA ILE A 251 -8.20 -14.40 -3.90
C ILE A 251 -7.18 -13.27 -3.97
N PRO A 252 -5.86 -13.56 -3.86
CA PRO A 252 -4.83 -12.54 -3.90
C PRO A 252 -4.71 -11.92 -5.30
N SER A 253 -4.38 -10.63 -5.36
CA SER A 253 -3.98 -9.99 -6.61
C SER A 253 -2.53 -10.34 -6.97
N ALA A 254 -2.20 -10.35 -8.26
CA ALA A 254 -0.81 -10.48 -8.66
C ALA A 254 -0.11 -9.13 -8.49
N GLN A 255 1.10 -9.14 -7.92
CA GLN A 255 1.93 -7.96 -7.84
C GLN A 255 2.35 -7.52 -9.24
N LEU A 256 2.19 -6.24 -9.54
CA LEU A 256 2.67 -5.63 -10.78
C LEU A 256 3.99 -4.92 -10.51
N ASP A 257 4.99 -5.18 -11.37
CA ASP A 257 6.27 -4.47 -11.32
C ASP A 257 6.10 -2.96 -11.56
N ARG A 258 5.08 -2.58 -12.34
CA ARG A 258 4.73 -1.19 -12.61
C ARG A 258 3.22 -1.04 -12.82
N VAL A 259 2.61 -0.13 -12.06
CA VAL A 259 1.25 0.34 -12.33
C VAL A 259 1.34 1.47 -13.35
N VAL A 260 0.61 1.33 -14.45
CA VAL A 260 0.49 2.35 -15.50
C VAL A 260 -0.71 3.24 -15.21
N GLU A 261 -1.89 2.66 -14.94
CA GLU A 261 -3.11 3.41 -14.69
C GLU A 261 -4.09 2.61 -13.83
N SER A 262 -4.33 3.06 -12.58
CA SER A 262 -5.25 2.37 -11.66
C SER A 262 -6.73 2.76 -11.81
N ASN A 263 -7.03 3.83 -12.55
CA ASN A 263 -8.40 4.33 -12.75
C ASN A 263 -9.30 3.27 -13.39
N GLY A 264 -10.46 2.95 -12.83
CA GLY A 264 -11.34 1.92 -13.39
C GLY A 264 -10.86 0.47 -13.22
N ALA A 265 -9.90 0.21 -12.32
CA ALA A 265 -9.56 -1.15 -11.91
C ALA A 265 -10.76 -1.85 -11.23
N GLY A 266 -11.51 -1.13 -10.39
CA GLY A 266 -12.77 -1.61 -9.80
C GLY A 266 -13.82 -1.94 -10.85
N ASP A 267 -14.06 -1.03 -11.78
CA ASP A 267 -14.99 -1.23 -12.90
C ASP A 267 -14.58 -2.43 -13.76
N SER A 268 -13.29 -2.64 -13.96
CA SER A 268 -12.76 -3.79 -14.70
C SER A 268 -12.99 -5.10 -13.96
N PHE A 269 -12.83 -5.10 -12.64
CA PHE A 269 -13.20 -6.23 -11.79
C PHE A 269 -14.69 -6.54 -11.92
N ILE A 270 -15.55 -5.53 -11.78
CA ILE A 270 -17.00 -5.69 -11.83
C ILE A 270 -17.45 -6.13 -13.22
N GLY A 271 -16.97 -5.51 -14.29
CA GLY A 271 -17.28 -5.89 -15.67
C GLY A 271 -16.92 -7.35 -15.98
N ALA A 272 -15.75 -7.81 -15.53
CA ALA A 272 -15.34 -9.19 -15.66
C ALA A 272 -16.17 -10.15 -14.79
N ALA A 273 -16.53 -9.74 -13.58
CA ALA A 273 -17.43 -10.50 -12.72
C ALA A 273 -18.82 -10.64 -13.38
N LEU A 274 -19.40 -9.56 -13.92
CA LEU A 274 -20.67 -9.58 -14.65
C LEU A 274 -20.62 -10.53 -15.86
N ALA A 275 -19.51 -10.53 -16.61
CA ALA A 275 -19.34 -11.44 -17.75
C ALA A 275 -19.29 -12.92 -17.36
N GLY A 276 -18.77 -13.23 -16.17
CA GLY A 276 -18.75 -14.58 -15.61
C GLY A 276 -20.08 -14.99 -14.99
N LEU A 277 -20.64 -14.15 -14.11
CA LEU A 277 -21.86 -14.45 -13.36
C LEU A 277 -23.10 -14.56 -14.27
N SER A 278 -23.20 -13.71 -15.31
CA SER A 278 -24.32 -13.74 -16.26
C SER A 278 -24.40 -15.02 -17.10
N ARG A 279 -23.38 -15.89 -17.06
CA ARG A 279 -23.41 -17.23 -17.66
C ARG A 279 -24.13 -18.26 -16.77
N GLY A 280 -24.24 -18.00 -15.47
CA GLY A 280 -25.02 -18.78 -14.50
C GLY A 280 -24.42 -20.12 -14.06
N ASN A 281 -23.45 -20.68 -14.78
CA ASN A 281 -22.88 -22.01 -14.53
C ASN A 281 -21.38 -21.99 -14.17
N VAL A 282 -20.80 -20.82 -13.94
CA VAL A 282 -19.38 -20.67 -13.61
C VAL A 282 -19.21 -20.57 -12.09
N PRO A 283 -18.34 -21.38 -11.46
CA PRO A 283 -18.07 -21.28 -10.03
C PRO A 283 -17.59 -19.89 -9.61
N LEU A 284 -18.04 -19.37 -8.46
CA LEU A 284 -17.71 -18.02 -7.98
C LEU A 284 -16.20 -17.79 -7.89
N HIS A 285 -15.45 -18.77 -7.41
CA HIS A 285 -13.99 -18.69 -7.36
C HIS A 285 -13.37 -18.42 -8.74
N VAL A 286 -13.86 -19.08 -9.79
CA VAL A 286 -13.35 -18.90 -11.18
C VAL A 286 -13.73 -17.52 -11.70
N VAL A 287 -14.96 -17.05 -11.41
CA VAL A 287 -15.42 -15.70 -11.77
C VAL A 287 -14.53 -14.64 -11.13
N PHE A 288 -14.38 -14.66 -9.81
CA PHE A 288 -13.67 -13.61 -9.08
C PHE A 288 -12.15 -13.68 -9.29
N LYS A 289 -11.58 -14.87 -9.52
CA LYS A 289 -10.19 -15.02 -9.94
C LYS A 289 -9.95 -14.39 -11.30
N THR A 290 -10.84 -14.64 -12.26
CA THR A 290 -10.76 -14.02 -13.59
C THR A 290 -10.92 -12.50 -13.49
N ALA A 291 -11.88 -12.02 -12.69
CA ALA A 291 -12.10 -10.61 -12.46
C ALA A 291 -10.88 -9.92 -11.83
N CYS A 292 -10.24 -10.55 -10.84
CA CYS A 292 -9.02 -10.05 -10.23
C CYS A 292 -7.86 -9.98 -11.24
N HIS A 293 -7.71 -10.99 -12.10
CA HIS A 293 -6.70 -10.97 -13.18
C HIS A 293 -6.96 -9.86 -14.21
N VAL A 294 -8.23 -9.63 -14.59
CA VAL A 294 -8.60 -8.57 -15.54
C VAL A 294 -8.32 -7.20 -14.95
N ALA A 295 -8.72 -6.96 -13.69
CA ALA A 295 -8.46 -5.71 -12.98
C ALA A 295 -6.96 -5.44 -12.81
N THR A 296 -6.19 -6.46 -12.43
CA THR A 296 -4.74 -6.38 -12.32
C THR A 296 -4.12 -6.05 -13.67
N PHE A 297 -4.52 -6.73 -14.75
CA PHE A 297 -4.01 -6.44 -16.08
C PHE A 297 -4.39 -5.03 -16.55
N LYS A 298 -5.59 -4.55 -16.21
CA LYS A 298 -6.01 -3.18 -16.52
C LYS A 298 -5.06 -2.16 -15.88
N CYS A 299 -4.58 -2.42 -14.67
CA CYS A 299 -3.61 -1.55 -14.01
C CYS A 299 -2.26 -1.44 -14.75
N SER A 300 -1.93 -2.37 -15.66
CA SER A 300 -0.69 -2.35 -16.43
C SER A 300 -0.81 -1.68 -17.81
N GLN A 301 -1.94 -1.04 -18.13
CA GLN A 301 -2.15 -0.35 -19.41
C GLN A 301 -3.03 0.91 -19.25
N HIS A 302 -3.07 1.75 -20.28
CA HIS A 302 -4.04 2.84 -20.37
C HIS A 302 -5.35 2.37 -21.00
N GLY A 303 -6.47 2.83 -20.44
CA GLY A 303 -7.80 2.61 -21.00
C GLY A 303 -8.28 1.15 -20.98
N PHE A 304 -9.42 0.92 -21.62
CA PHE A 304 -10.20 -0.32 -21.46
C PHE A 304 -10.10 -1.30 -22.64
N HIS A 305 -9.30 -1.01 -23.66
CA HIS A 305 -9.13 -1.95 -24.78
C HIS A 305 -8.20 -3.10 -24.37
N LEU A 306 -8.78 -4.28 -24.11
CA LEU A 306 -8.06 -5.44 -23.61
C LEU A 306 -7.43 -6.23 -24.78
N PRO A 307 -6.18 -6.71 -24.66
CA PRO A 307 -5.54 -7.47 -25.73
C PRO A 307 -6.30 -8.74 -26.08
N THR A 308 -6.51 -8.99 -27.38
CA THR A 308 -7.31 -10.13 -27.89
C THR A 308 -6.89 -11.47 -27.30
N ARG A 309 -5.57 -11.71 -27.16
CA ARG A 309 -5.04 -12.95 -26.56
C ARG A 309 -5.53 -13.13 -25.11
N LYS A 310 -5.45 -12.08 -24.29
CA LYS A 310 -5.89 -12.10 -22.88
C LYS A 310 -7.41 -12.28 -22.79
N VAL A 311 -8.16 -11.57 -23.63
CA VAL A 311 -9.62 -11.73 -23.73
C VAL A 311 -10.00 -13.18 -24.04
N LEU A 312 -9.32 -13.84 -24.98
CA LEU A 312 -9.56 -15.26 -25.29
C LEU A 312 -9.22 -16.18 -24.11
N GLU A 313 -8.12 -15.95 -23.40
CA GLU A 313 -7.75 -16.69 -22.19
C GLU A 313 -8.83 -16.58 -21.11
N TRP A 314 -9.30 -15.37 -20.80
CA TRP A 314 -10.34 -15.14 -19.81
C TRP A 314 -11.71 -15.69 -20.24
N LYS A 315 -12.06 -15.56 -21.53
CA LYS A 315 -13.30 -16.14 -22.05
C LYS A 315 -13.33 -17.67 -21.91
N ARG A 316 -12.18 -18.33 -22.15
CA ARG A 316 -12.01 -19.78 -21.94
C ARG A 316 -12.09 -20.16 -20.47
N ALA A 317 -11.46 -19.39 -19.57
CA ALA A 317 -11.56 -19.63 -18.13
C ALA A 317 -13.03 -19.57 -17.65
N LEU A 318 -13.81 -18.64 -18.20
CA LEU A 318 -15.24 -18.50 -17.92
C LEU A 318 -16.12 -19.50 -18.71
N GLN A 319 -15.56 -20.32 -19.61
CA GLN A 319 -16.24 -21.44 -20.26
C GLN A 319 -15.96 -22.69 -19.44
N TYR A 320 -16.60 -22.79 -18.26
CA TYR A 320 -16.41 -23.93 -17.38
C TYR A 320 -16.99 -25.21 -18.03
N PHE A 321 -16.12 -26.18 -18.34
CA PHE A 321 -16.51 -27.55 -18.68
C PHE A 321 -16.36 -28.42 -17.44
N LYS A 322 -17.47 -29.02 -16.99
CA LYS A 322 -17.46 -30.02 -15.93
C LYS A 322 -16.77 -31.27 -16.49
N GLN A 323 -15.46 -31.44 -16.25
CA GLN A 323 -14.83 -32.74 -16.47
C GLN A 323 -15.44 -33.72 -15.45
N ALA A 324 -16.06 -34.79 -15.96
CA ALA A 324 -16.54 -35.90 -15.16
C ALA A 324 -15.32 -36.54 -14.48
N ASN A 325 -15.36 -36.67 -13.15
CA ASN A 325 -14.33 -37.39 -12.40
C ASN A 325 -14.43 -38.89 -12.69
N ASP A 326 -13.43 -39.41 -13.39
CA ASP A 326 -13.10 -40.83 -13.36
C ASP A 326 -12.64 -41.23 -11.95
N THR A 327 -13.24 -42.31 -11.49
CA THR A 327 -12.81 -43.20 -10.42
C THR A 327 -11.33 -43.57 -10.50
N ASN A 328 -10.61 -43.49 -9.37
CA ASN A 328 -9.83 -44.61 -8.84
C ASN A 328 -9.23 -44.34 -7.45
N ALA A 329 -9.73 -45.14 -6.50
CA ALA A 329 -9.04 -45.85 -5.42
C ALA A 329 -7.83 -45.20 -4.73
N VAL A 330 -8.01 -44.82 -3.45
CA VAL A 330 -7.07 -45.22 -2.39
C VAL A 330 -7.86 -45.74 -1.20
N THR A 331 -7.54 -46.98 -0.87
CA THR A 331 -7.98 -47.84 0.22
C THR A 331 -7.74 -47.26 1.61
N SER A 332 -8.76 -47.44 2.46
CA SER A 332 -8.70 -47.78 3.90
C SER A 332 -7.36 -47.66 4.63
N ASN A 333 -7.35 -46.90 5.73
CA ASN A 333 -7.01 -47.49 7.03
C ASN A 333 -7.58 -46.67 8.19
N ASN A 334 -8.35 -47.38 9.02
CA ASN A 334 -8.83 -46.95 10.33
C ASN A 334 -7.66 -46.82 11.31
N HIS A 335 -7.62 -45.73 12.07
CA HIS A 335 -7.19 -45.78 13.46
C HIS A 335 -8.04 -44.81 14.30
N GLN A 336 -8.82 -45.40 15.20
CA GLN A 336 -9.40 -44.73 16.37
C GLN A 336 -8.26 -44.35 17.34
N GLY A 337 -8.36 -43.19 17.98
CA GLY A 337 -7.51 -42.90 19.14
C GLY A 337 -7.48 -41.44 19.59
N GLN A 338 -8.36 -41.11 20.52
CA GLN A 338 -8.19 -40.16 21.63
C GLN A 338 -8.13 -38.65 21.35
N ALA A 339 -9.17 -38.00 21.89
CA ALA A 339 -9.21 -36.59 22.22
C ALA A 339 -8.06 -36.22 23.17
N ASN A 340 -7.31 -35.18 22.79
CA ASN A 340 -6.55 -34.36 23.72
C ASN A 340 -7.06 -32.94 23.59
N ALA A 341 -7.42 -32.37 24.74
CA ALA A 341 -7.74 -30.96 24.89
C ALA A 341 -6.47 -30.14 24.63
N GLU A 342 -6.43 -29.39 23.54
CA GLU A 342 -5.38 -28.41 23.31
C GLU A 342 -5.81 -27.05 23.86
N SER A 343 -5.02 -26.61 24.84
CA SER A 343 -5.00 -25.27 25.40
C SER A 343 -4.94 -24.22 24.30
N VAL A 344 -5.71 -23.15 24.47
CA VAL A 344 -5.60 -21.90 23.70
C VAL A 344 -4.18 -21.36 23.87
N VAL A 345 -3.33 -21.57 22.87
CA VAL A 345 -2.04 -20.89 22.72
C VAL A 345 -2.33 -19.49 22.16
N PRO A 346 -1.79 -18.40 22.74
CA PRO A 346 -1.94 -17.07 22.17
C PRO A 346 -1.35 -17.10 20.76
N THR A 347 -2.10 -16.60 19.78
CA THR A 347 -1.60 -16.42 18.43
C THR A 347 -0.47 -15.38 18.49
N GLU A 348 0.78 -15.83 18.50
CA GLU A 348 1.95 -14.95 18.35
C GLU A 348 1.82 -14.21 17.02
N HIS A 349 1.69 -12.89 17.11
CA HIS A 349 1.69 -12.02 15.93
C HIS A 349 3.07 -12.09 15.28
N SER A 350 3.15 -12.78 14.15
CA SER A 350 4.38 -12.86 13.35
C SER A 350 4.49 -11.68 12.41
N VAL A 351 5.63 -11.00 12.41
CA VAL A 351 6.02 -9.94 11.47
C VAL A 351 6.90 -10.57 10.38
N THR A 352 6.64 -10.31 9.11
CA THR A 352 7.42 -10.85 7.98
C THR A 352 8.27 -9.76 7.32
N SER A 353 9.54 -10.07 7.03
CA SER A 353 10.40 -9.16 6.26
C SER A 353 10.03 -9.24 4.78
N GLU A 354 9.35 -8.20 4.28
CA GLU A 354 9.00 -8.05 2.86
C GLU A 354 10.24 -8.02 1.96
N VAL A 355 11.34 -7.44 2.46
CA VAL A 355 12.59 -7.30 1.70
C VAL A 355 13.30 -8.64 1.52
N VAL A 356 13.29 -9.50 2.55
CA VAL A 356 13.85 -10.86 2.40
C VAL A 356 13.02 -11.66 1.38
N LEU A 357 11.70 -11.50 1.35
CA LEU A 357 10.84 -12.12 0.34
C LEU A 357 11.13 -11.61 -1.09
N GLU A 358 11.45 -10.32 -1.24
CA GLU A 358 11.89 -9.73 -2.51
C GLU A 358 13.26 -10.26 -2.95
N LEU A 359 14.22 -10.31 -2.04
CA LEU A 359 15.60 -10.75 -2.31
C LEU A 359 15.68 -12.26 -2.57
N ASP A 360 14.84 -13.08 -1.92
CA ASP A 360 14.75 -14.53 -2.16
C ASP A 360 14.32 -14.84 -3.59
N ARG A 361 13.48 -13.99 -4.20
CA ARG A 361 13.08 -14.13 -5.61
C ARG A 361 14.21 -13.78 -6.59
N ALA A 362 15.24 -13.09 -6.11
CA ALA A 362 16.33 -12.57 -6.95
C ALA A 362 17.63 -13.37 -6.84
N GLU A 363 18.18 -13.63 -5.63
CA GLU A 363 19.56 -14.10 -5.47
C GLU A 363 19.83 -14.91 -4.15
N CYS A 364 19.03 -15.93 -3.82
CA CYS A 364 19.26 -16.81 -2.65
C CYS A 364 20.20 -18.00 -2.97
N ARG A 365 21.24 -18.24 -2.16
CA ARG A 365 22.27 -19.27 -2.45
C ARG A 365 22.34 -20.49 -1.51
N SER A 366 21.70 -20.51 -0.35
CA SER A 366 21.58 -21.75 0.45
C SER A 366 20.65 -21.60 1.64
N ARG A 367 19.73 -22.56 1.81
CA ARG A 367 19.06 -22.85 3.09
C ARG A 367 19.91 -23.86 3.86
N THR A 368 20.30 -23.52 5.09
CA THR A 368 20.81 -24.53 6.03
C THR A 368 19.65 -25.00 6.89
N ASP A 369 19.30 -26.28 6.81
CA ASP A 369 18.12 -26.91 7.43
C ASP A 369 18.06 -26.84 8.98
N THR A 370 19.02 -26.20 9.64
CA THR A 370 19.15 -26.19 11.10
C THR A 370 19.06 -24.82 11.75
N ASP A 371 19.04 -23.72 10.99
CA ASP A 371 19.02 -22.35 11.53
C ASP A 371 17.90 -21.54 10.84
N SER A 372 17.02 -20.90 11.60
CA SER A 372 15.86 -20.13 11.14
C SER A 372 16.19 -18.85 10.32
N PHE A 373 17.46 -18.67 9.94
CA PHE A 373 18.00 -17.51 9.23
C PHE A 373 18.23 -17.83 7.75
N SER A 374 17.92 -16.88 6.87
CA SER A 374 18.26 -16.98 5.45
C SER A 374 19.50 -16.14 5.16
N VAL A 375 20.46 -16.70 4.41
CA VAL A 375 21.66 -15.98 3.96
C VAL A 375 21.45 -15.52 2.52
N PHE A 376 21.57 -14.22 2.30
CA PHE A 376 21.35 -13.59 1.00
C PHE A 376 22.53 -12.72 0.59
N VAL A 377 22.65 -12.55 -0.72
CA VAL A 377 23.70 -11.77 -1.37
C VAL A 377 23.09 -10.48 -1.88
N VAL A 378 23.59 -9.35 -1.38
CA VAL A 378 23.12 -8.01 -1.74
C VAL A 378 24.19 -7.33 -2.60
N PRO A 379 24.01 -7.26 -3.94
CA PRO A 379 24.98 -6.58 -4.80
C PRO A 379 24.90 -5.05 -4.65
N LEU A 380 26.07 -4.42 -4.56
CA LEU A 380 26.23 -2.97 -4.69
C LEU A 380 26.26 -2.60 -6.17
N LEU A 381 25.21 -1.93 -6.63
CA LEU A 381 25.07 -1.51 -8.02
C LEU A 381 26.03 -0.36 -8.35
N PRO A 382 26.62 -0.32 -9.56
CA PRO A 382 27.43 0.80 -10.00
C PRO A 382 26.59 2.07 -10.14
N THR A 383 27.20 3.23 -9.90
CA THR A 383 26.65 4.53 -10.30
C THR A 383 26.96 4.70 -11.78
N PHE A 384 25.93 4.87 -12.60
CA PHE A 384 26.09 5.35 -13.96
C PHE A 384 26.38 6.85 -13.87
N THR A 385 27.52 7.27 -14.38
CA THR A 385 27.87 8.69 -14.56
C THR A 385 27.70 9.00 -16.03
N GLU A 386 26.95 10.03 -16.36
CA GLU A 386 26.80 10.52 -17.73
C GLU A 386 27.86 11.60 -17.98
N ASP A 387 28.45 11.64 -19.18
CA ASP A 387 29.28 12.77 -19.58
C ASP A 387 28.42 13.98 -20.02
N ASP A 388 29.07 15.07 -20.42
CA ASP A 388 28.41 16.31 -20.82
C ASP A 388 27.48 16.15 -22.06
N ASP A 389 27.59 15.01 -22.77
CA ASP A 389 26.77 14.65 -23.93
C ASP A 389 25.61 13.69 -23.57
N GLY A 390 25.51 13.28 -22.29
CA GLY A 390 24.49 12.34 -21.80
C GLY A 390 24.84 10.86 -22.01
N ASP A 391 26.09 10.54 -22.35
CA ASP A 391 26.54 9.16 -22.55
C ASP A 391 27.03 8.53 -21.23
N VAL A 392 26.58 7.30 -20.97
CA VAL A 392 26.94 6.56 -19.76
C VAL A 392 28.43 6.16 -19.77
N ILE A 393 29.22 6.79 -18.91
CA ILE A 393 30.62 6.47 -18.65
C ILE A 393 30.72 5.10 -17.96
N VAL A 394 31.28 4.12 -18.66
CA VAL A 394 31.48 2.76 -18.14
C VAL A 394 32.90 2.61 -17.56
N PRO A 395 33.08 2.28 -16.26
CA PRO A 395 34.42 2.13 -15.68
C PRO A 395 35.20 0.97 -16.30
N ARG A 396 36.48 1.18 -16.67
CA ARG A 396 37.35 0.10 -17.18
C ARG A 396 37.70 -0.91 -16.09
N ARG A 397 37.69 -2.18 -16.48
CA ARG A 397 37.77 -3.41 -15.67
C ARG A 397 39.03 -3.47 -14.78
N LYS A 398 38.90 -3.31 -13.45
CA LYS A 398 39.93 -3.68 -12.45
C LYS A 398 39.99 -5.21 -12.24
N THR A 399 41.14 -5.73 -11.84
CA THR A 399 41.48 -7.18 -11.74
C THR A 399 40.57 -7.98 -10.81
N LYS A 400 40.42 -9.29 -11.11
CA LYS A 400 39.38 -10.20 -10.58
C LYS A 400 39.44 -10.46 -9.06
N THR A 401 40.59 -10.28 -8.43
CA THR A 401 40.84 -10.60 -7.01
C THR A 401 40.43 -9.49 -6.02
N GLN A 402 40.22 -8.26 -6.49
CA GLN A 402 39.72 -7.13 -5.66
C GLN A 402 38.19 -6.98 -5.72
N ARG A 403 37.51 -7.75 -6.58
CA ARG A 403 36.12 -7.51 -6.96
C ARG A 403 35.09 -8.08 -5.99
N ASP A 404 35.40 -9.17 -5.29
CA ASP A 404 34.37 -9.98 -4.63
C ASP A 404 33.93 -9.47 -3.24
N THR A 405 34.69 -8.57 -2.59
CA THR A 405 34.33 -8.02 -1.26
C THR A 405 33.82 -6.57 -1.28
N GLU A 406 34.18 -5.77 -2.27
CA GLU A 406 33.76 -4.35 -2.35
C GLU A 406 32.37 -4.16 -2.97
N THR A 407 31.95 -5.05 -3.87
CA THR A 407 30.72 -4.86 -4.66
C THR A 407 29.54 -5.72 -4.21
N VAL A 408 29.67 -6.46 -3.11
CA VAL A 408 28.66 -7.40 -2.63
C VAL A 408 28.64 -7.39 -1.10
N PHE A 409 27.45 -7.54 -0.52
CA PHE A 409 27.26 -7.79 0.91
C PHE A 409 26.61 -9.15 1.12
N VAL A 410 27.14 -9.96 2.04
CA VAL A 410 26.57 -11.26 2.41
C VAL A 410 25.96 -11.15 3.79
N LEU A 411 24.63 -11.25 3.86
CA LEU A 411 23.88 -10.97 5.08
C LEU A 411 23.02 -12.17 5.44
N ALA A 412 22.95 -12.46 6.74
CA ALA A 412 21.98 -13.37 7.32
C ALA A 412 20.89 -12.55 8.03
N ALA A 413 19.63 -12.90 7.80
CA ALA A 413 18.47 -12.30 8.46
C ALA A 413 17.30 -13.29 8.56
N HIS A 414 16.37 -13.03 9.48
CA HIS A 414 15.10 -13.74 9.54
C HIS A 414 14.11 -13.19 8.51
N SER A 415 13.42 -14.09 7.82
CA SER A 415 12.30 -13.73 6.94
C SER A 415 10.98 -13.52 7.70
N ARG A 416 10.90 -14.02 8.93
CA ARG A 416 9.75 -13.89 9.83
C ARG A 416 10.21 -13.88 11.29
N THR A 417 9.69 -12.95 12.07
CA THR A 417 10.00 -12.76 13.49
C THR A 417 8.72 -12.48 14.27
N THR A 418 8.82 -12.40 15.59
CA THR A 418 7.80 -11.76 16.43
C THR A 418 8.15 -10.27 16.60
N TRP A 419 7.30 -9.52 17.32
CA TRP A 419 7.61 -8.13 17.69
C TRP A 419 8.94 -8.00 18.43
N ASP A 420 9.21 -8.90 19.39
CA ASP A 420 10.42 -8.86 20.23
C ASP A 420 11.70 -9.20 19.48
N THR A 421 11.59 -9.88 18.33
CA THR A 421 12.75 -10.32 17.52
C THR A 421 12.86 -9.56 16.20
N ALA A 422 12.09 -8.48 16.02
CA ALA A 422 12.06 -7.67 14.80
C ALA A 422 13.43 -7.08 14.40
N GLY A 423 14.34 -6.88 15.36
CA GLY A 423 15.73 -6.45 15.10
C GLY A 423 16.57 -7.44 14.30
N THR A 424 16.12 -8.70 14.17
CA THR A 424 16.81 -9.74 13.38
C THR A 424 16.38 -9.77 11.90
N GLN A 425 15.52 -8.84 11.48
CA GLN A 425 15.09 -8.66 10.09
C GLN A 425 15.91 -7.60 9.36
N LEU A 426 15.94 -7.70 8.02
CA LEU A 426 16.41 -6.61 7.17
C LEU A 426 15.23 -5.72 6.76
N TRP A 427 15.36 -4.41 7.01
CA TRP A 427 14.34 -3.40 6.75
C TRP A 427 14.71 -2.49 5.57
N ARG A 428 13.71 -2.01 4.82
CA ARG A 428 13.91 -1.11 3.66
C ARG A 428 14.61 0.20 4.02
N ALA A 429 14.38 0.72 5.22
CA ALA A 429 15.03 1.95 5.69
C ALA A 429 16.55 1.79 5.80
N ALA A 430 17.05 0.59 6.10
CA ALA A 430 18.48 0.31 6.13
C ALA A 430 19.12 0.43 4.74
N PHE A 431 18.41 0.02 3.68
CA PHE A 431 18.84 0.25 2.30
C PHE A 431 18.90 1.74 1.94
N LEU A 432 17.86 2.50 2.26
CA LEU A 432 17.84 3.94 1.97
C LEU A 432 18.99 4.67 2.68
N LEU A 433 19.25 4.33 3.95
CA LEU A 433 20.35 4.91 4.72
C LEU A 433 21.72 4.50 4.16
N ALA A 434 21.88 3.24 3.76
CA ALA A 434 23.09 2.75 3.09
C ALA A 434 23.36 3.48 1.76
N GLU A 435 22.33 3.74 0.96
CA GLU A 435 22.45 4.52 -0.27
C GLU A 435 22.83 5.97 0.01
N TYR A 436 22.27 6.57 1.06
CA TYR A 436 22.64 7.91 1.47
C TYR A 436 24.12 8.00 1.88
N ILE A 437 24.60 7.03 2.67
CA ILE A 437 26.02 6.93 3.05
C ILE A 437 26.94 6.92 1.83
N TYR A 438 26.57 6.18 0.78
CA TYR A 438 27.33 6.16 -0.47
C TYR A 438 27.19 7.45 -1.30
N SER A 439 26.06 8.14 -1.21
CA SER A 439 25.80 9.38 -1.97
C SER A 439 26.48 10.61 -1.36
N ALA A 440 26.73 10.60 -0.05
CA ALA A 440 27.30 11.71 0.70
C ALA A 440 28.49 11.24 1.57
N PRO A 441 29.53 10.61 0.99
CA PRO A 441 30.62 10.02 1.75
C PRO A 441 31.38 11.04 2.61
N GLU A 442 31.43 12.30 2.20
CA GLU A 442 32.03 13.42 2.95
C GLU A 442 31.38 13.66 4.32
N VAL A 443 30.11 13.27 4.49
CA VAL A 443 29.41 13.36 5.78
C VAL A 443 29.97 12.35 6.77
N PHE A 444 30.42 11.19 6.30
CA PHE A 444 30.84 10.07 7.14
C PHE A 444 32.37 9.92 7.21
N ALA A 445 33.08 10.35 6.17
CA ALA A 445 34.53 10.20 6.04
C ALA A 445 35.29 10.82 7.21
N GLY A 446 36.16 10.03 7.85
CA GLY A 446 36.97 10.47 8.99
C GLY A 446 36.21 10.64 10.31
N HIS A 447 34.89 10.47 10.33
CA HIS A 447 34.06 10.66 11.52
C HIS A 447 33.90 9.37 12.33
N THR A 448 33.70 9.53 13.65
CA THR A 448 33.15 8.49 14.53
C THR A 448 31.65 8.46 14.35
N VAL A 449 31.10 7.29 14.00
CA VAL A 449 29.65 7.10 13.81
C VAL A 449 29.09 6.26 14.95
N LEU A 450 27.89 6.59 15.44
CA LEU A 450 27.12 5.72 16.35
C LEU A 450 25.78 5.40 15.70
N GLU A 451 25.44 4.12 15.62
CA GLU A 451 24.16 3.64 15.11
C GLU A 451 23.23 3.21 16.23
N PHE A 452 22.03 3.79 16.28
CA PHE A 452 20.93 3.36 17.13
C PHE A 452 20.13 2.23 16.49
N GLY A 453 19.95 1.13 17.21
CA GLY A 453 19.10 0.01 16.76
C GLY A 453 19.64 -0.61 15.47
N CYS A 454 20.89 -1.05 15.50
CA CYS A 454 21.57 -1.53 14.29
C CYS A 454 20.96 -2.80 13.71
N GLY A 455 20.14 -3.53 14.49
CA GLY A 455 19.51 -4.77 14.07
C GLY A 455 20.56 -5.77 13.56
N ILE A 456 20.43 -6.19 12.30
CA ILE A 456 21.37 -7.12 11.65
C ILE A 456 22.72 -6.50 11.22
N GLY A 457 22.92 -5.20 11.46
CA GLY A 457 24.17 -4.48 11.23
C GLY A 457 24.46 -4.07 9.78
N PHE A 458 23.47 -4.08 8.88
CA PHE A 458 23.72 -3.81 7.45
C PHE A 458 24.26 -2.40 7.19
N THR A 459 23.61 -1.39 7.75
CA THR A 459 24.01 0.03 7.70
C THR A 459 25.35 0.26 8.40
N ALA A 460 25.62 -0.40 9.53
CA ALA A 460 26.93 -0.39 10.14
C ALA A 460 28.04 -0.89 9.21
N ILE A 461 27.81 -2.03 8.55
CA ILE A 461 28.74 -2.62 7.59
C ILE A 461 29.02 -1.62 6.44
N VAL A 462 27.98 -0.98 5.91
CA VAL A 462 28.11 0.02 4.84
C VAL A 462 28.88 1.26 5.32
N ALA A 463 28.51 1.84 6.46
CA ALA A 463 29.14 3.03 7.03
C ALA A 463 30.62 2.79 7.34
N SER A 464 30.98 1.60 7.84
CA SER A 464 32.36 1.23 8.18
C SER A 464 33.34 1.28 6.99
N ARG A 465 32.83 1.24 5.75
CA ARG A 465 33.64 1.36 4.53
C ARG A 465 34.02 2.81 4.21
N VAL A 466 33.39 3.78 4.87
CA VAL A 466 33.55 5.22 4.60
C VAL A 466 34.01 5.97 5.84
N SER A 467 33.50 5.61 7.03
CA SER A 467 33.82 6.27 8.29
C SER A 467 35.15 5.81 8.89
N ARG A 468 35.64 6.55 9.89
CA ARG A 468 36.85 6.16 10.64
C ARG A 468 36.59 4.93 11.50
N CYS A 469 35.48 4.95 12.23
CA CYS A 469 34.97 3.83 13.01
C CYS A 469 33.45 3.99 13.20
N ILE A 470 32.78 2.88 13.51
CA ILE A 470 31.35 2.89 13.81
C ILE A 470 31.02 2.01 15.02
N TYR A 471 30.21 2.57 15.91
CA TYR A 471 29.59 1.88 17.03
C TYR A 471 28.19 1.43 16.60
N ALA A 472 28.04 0.13 16.33
CA ALA A 472 26.76 -0.49 16.02
C ALA A 472 26.09 -0.93 17.33
N THR A 473 24.94 -0.36 17.67
CA THR A 473 24.32 -0.58 18.98
C THR A 473 22.89 -1.06 18.90
N ASP A 474 22.52 -1.97 19.80
CA ASP A 474 21.16 -2.49 19.94
C ASP A 474 20.92 -2.93 21.40
N LEU A 475 19.65 -3.04 21.80
CA LEU A 475 19.28 -3.60 23.10
C LEU A 475 19.22 -5.12 23.04
N ASP A 476 18.87 -5.68 21.87
CA ASP A 476 18.74 -7.12 21.67
C ASP A 476 20.09 -7.78 21.39
N GLU A 477 20.58 -8.57 22.34
CA GLU A 477 21.82 -9.35 22.18
C GLU A 477 21.75 -10.34 21.01
N SER A 478 20.55 -10.83 20.65
CA SER A 478 20.36 -11.74 19.53
C SER A 478 20.59 -11.03 18.18
N ALA A 479 20.12 -9.79 18.06
CA ALA A 479 20.41 -8.92 16.93
C ALA A 479 21.90 -8.61 16.84
N LEU A 480 22.55 -8.27 17.95
CA LEU A 480 24.00 -8.03 18.00
C LEU A 480 24.84 -9.26 17.63
N LEU A 481 24.43 -10.46 18.06
CA LEU A 481 25.08 -11.71 17.65
C LEU A 481 24.94 -11.97 16.14
N LEU A 482 23.77 -11.66 15.56
CA LEU A 482 23.56 -11.77 14.12
C LEU A 482 24.38 -10.71 13.35
N ALA A 483 24.40 -9.46 13.83
CA ALA A 483 25.22 -8.38 13.31
C ALA A 483 26.70 -8.75 13.31
N LYS A 484 27.21 -9.34 14.41
CA LYS A 484 28.58 -9.86 14.50
C LYS A 484 28.89 -10.84 13.37
N LYS A 485 28.04 -11.84 13.16
CA LYS A 485 28.21 -12.82 12.07
C LYS A 485 28.19 -12.14 10.69
N ASN A 486 27.35 -11.13 10.49
CA ASN A 486 27.28 -10.39 9.23
C ASN A 486 28.52 -9.51 9.01
N ILE A 487 29.03 -8.85 10.04
CA ILE A 487 30.26 -8.04 9.95
C ILE A 487 31.46 -8.94 9.60
N GLU A 488 31.60 -10.09 10.28
CA GLU A 488 32.66 -11.07 10.02
C GLU A 488 32.64 -11.57 8.56
N ARG A 489 31.45 -11.79 7.98
CA ARG A 489 31.29 -12.21 6.56
C ARG A 489 31.69 -11.15 5.54
N ASN A 490 31.54 -9.87 5.88
CA ASN A 490 31.73 -8.77 4.94
C ASN A 490 33.10 -8.10 5.05
N HIS A 491 33.96 -8.54 5.99
CA HIS A 491 35.32 -8.02 6.20
C HIS A 491 35.39 -6.48 6.18
N SER A 492 34.41 -5.80 6.80
CA SER A 492 34.20 -4.37 6.62
C SER A 492 34.71 -3.57 7.83
N GLY A 493 35.57 -2.58 7.56
CA GLY A 493 35.93 -1.45 8.43
C GLY A 493 36.23 -1.72 9.91
N ASP A 494 36.24 -0.65 10.71
CA ASP A 494 36.30 -0.73 12.18
C ASP A 494 34.87 -0.61 12.74
N VAL A 495 34.24 -1.76 12.99
CA VAL A 495 32.89 -1.86 13.58
C VAL A 495 32.96 -2.40 15.00
N LYS A 496 32.39 -1.66 15.95
CA LYS A 496 32.33 -2.02 17.37
C LYS A 496 30.88 -2.25 17.78
N LEU A 497 30.55 -3.49 18.16
CA LEU A 497 29.21 -3.85 18.63
C LEU A 497 29.07 -3.60 20.13
N ARG A 498 28.05 -2.82 20.53
CA ARG A 498 27.80 -2.52 21.94
C ARG A 498 26.31 -2.61 22.29
N LEU A 499 26.01 -3.09 23.49
CA LEU A 499 24.64 -3.08 24.01
C LEU A 499 24.26 -1.65 24.42
N LEU A 500 23.12 -1.16 23.94
CA LEU A 500 22.64 0.19 24.27
C LEU A 500 21.14 0.16 24.58
N ASP A 501 20.81 0.31 25.86
CA ASP A 501 19.43 0.57 26.29
C ASP A 501 19.14 2.08 26.22
N TRP A 502 18.17 2.45 25.39
CA TRP A 502 17.77 3.84 25.22
C TRP A 502 17.06 4.39 26.48
N GLY A 503 16.56 3.54 27.37
CA GLY A 503 15.88 3.92 28.60
C GLY A 503 16.80 4.29 29.76
N GLU A 504 18.04 3.77 29.78
CA GLU A 504 18.98 4.02 30.88
C GLU A 504 19.46 5.47 30.91
N SER A 505 19.46 6.10 32.09
CA SER A 505 19.77 7.52 32.28
C SER A 505 21.19 7.88 31.81
N SER A 506 22.17 7.01 32.07
CA SER A 506 23.51 7.03 31.49
C SER A 506 23.56 6.08 30.29
N LEU A 507 23.20 6.56 29.09
CA LEU A 507 23.19 5.77 27.86
C LEU A 507 24.48 4.96 27.64
N ILE A 508 25.61 5.55 28.03
CA ILE A 508 26.90 4.88 28.08
C ILE A 508 27.25 4.78 29.57
N SER A 509 26.69 3.76 30.24
CA SER A 509 27.00 3.46 31.64
C SER A 509 28.52 3.36 31.82
N THR A 510 29.02 3.92 32.93
CA THR A 510 30.44 3.93 33.30
C THR A 510 31.06 2.58 33.04
N ALA A 511 32.02 2.54 32.10
CA ALA A 511 32.85 1.38 31.81
C ALA A 511 33.29 0.72 33.12
N VAL A 512 32.65 -0.39 33.47
CA VAL A 512 33.17 -1.28 34.49
C VAL A 512 34.18 -2.12 33.74
N ASP A 513 35.43 -2.19 34.22
CA ASP A 513 36.41 -3.20 33.80
C ASP A 513 35.85 -4.60 34.17
N SER A 514 34.81 -5.01 33.45
CA SER A 514 34.26 -6.34 33.51
C SER A 514 34.31 -6.86 32.09
N SER A 515 35.31 -7.70 31.84
CA SER A 515 35.42 -8.59 30.68
C SER A 515 34.27 -9.61 30.58
N ALA A 516 33.12 -9.33 31.23
CA ALA A 516 32.08 -10.28 31.56
C ALA A 516 30.91 -10.30 30.55
N THR A 517 30.71 -9.23 29.76
CA THR A 517 29.62 -9.17 28.76
C THR A 517 30.18 -8.95 27.35
N LEU A 518 29.72 -9.76 26.39
CA LEU A 518 30.26 -9.83 25.02
C LEU A 518 30.19 -8.49 24.27
N PHE A 519 29.21 -7.66 24.60
CA PHE A 519 28.94 -6.36 23.96
C PHE A 519 29.01 -5.19 24.97
N GLY A 520 29.71 -5.37 26.10
CA GLY A 520 29.84 -4.33 27.11
C GLY A 520 30.67 -3.12 26.65
N TRP A 521 30.35 -1.94 27.20
CA TRP A 521 31.13 -0.71 26.98
C TRP A 521 32.45 -0.74 27.74
N THR A 522 33.52 -0.29 27.08
CA THR A 522 34.87 -0.19 27.65
C THR A 522 35.29 1.27 27.86
N SER A 523 36.34 1.48 28.66
CA SER A 523 36.89 2.82 28.91
C SER A 523 37.46 3.45 27.63
N THR A 524 38.03 2.63 26.74
CA THR A 524 38.50 3.09 25.42
C THR A 524 37.36 3.53 24.51
N ASP A 525 36.19 2.89 24.60
CA ASP A 525 35.04 3.30 23.78
C ASP A 525 34.55 4.70 24.15
N ARG A 526 34.54 4.99 25.46
CA ARG A 526 34.14 6.30 25.96
C ARG A 526 35.03 7.41 25.42
N VAL A 527 36.35 7.19 25.41
CA VAL A 527 37.32 8.16 24.89
C VAL A 527 37.14 8.36 23.39
N GLU A 528 36.94 7.28 22.63
CA GLU A 528 36.75 7.38 21.18
C GLU A 528 35.43 8.07 20.79
N LEU A 529 34.39 7.93 21.60
CA LEU A 529 33.11 8.62 21.42
C LEU A 529 33.15 10.11 21.78
N GLU A 530 34.21 10.63 22.41
CA GLU A 530 34.35 12.09 22.58
C GLU A 530 34.31 12.83 21.24
N ASP A 531 34.81 12.20 20.17
CA ASP A 531 34.80 12.68 18.78
C ASP A 531 33.51 12.32 18.00
N LEU A 532 32.44 11.89 18.69
CA LEU A 532 31.17 11.55 18.05
C LEU A 532 30.58 12.76 17.32
N THR A 533 30.36 12.57 16.02
CA THR A 533 29.96 13.64 15.09
C THR A 533 28.78 13.21 14.22
N VAL A 534 28.57 11.91 14.03
CA VAL A 534 27.47 11.38 13.25
C VAL A 534 26.74 10.30 14.04
N ILE A 535 25.43 10.45 14.14
CA ILE A 535 24.53 9.44 14.68
C ILE A 535 23.65 8.97 13.54
N ILE A 536 23.49 7.66 13.36
CA ILE A 536 22.61 7.09 12.35
C ILE A 536 21.56 6.19 12.99
N ALA A 537 20.42 6.01 12.34
CA ALA A 537 19.39 5.06 12.74
C ALA A 537 18.55 4.65 11.54
N SER A 538 18.23 3.36 11.41
CA SER A 538 17.31 2.87 10.39
C SER A 538 16.16 2.10 11.03
N ASP A 539 14.94 2.55 10.78
CA ASP A 539 13.69 1.90 11.18
C ASP A 539 13.42 1.78 12.69
N VAL A 540 13.83 2.81 13.44
CA VAL A 540 13.69 2.85 14.92
C VAL A 540 12.32 3.34 15.42
N PHE A 541 11.36 3.59 14.53
CA PHE A 541 10.01 4.06 14.86
C PHE A 541 9.03 2.88 14.88
N TYR A 542 9.02 2.14 16.00
CA TYR A 542 8.15 0.97 16.18
C TYR A 542 6.77 1.35 16.74
N ASP A 543 6.77 2.10 17.83
CA ASP A 543 5.58 2.64 18.49
C ASP A 543 5.89 3.98 19.16
N ASP A 544 4.86 4.66 19.67
CA ASP A 544 4.98 5.99 20.27
C ASP A 544 5.86 6.01 21.54
N THR A 545 5.80 4.94 22.35
CA THR A 545 6.61 4.80 23.57
C THR A 545 8.07 4.63 23.21
N MET A 546 8.38 3.66 22.34
CA MET A 546 9.76 3.42 21.89
C MET A 546 10.34 4.61 21.15
N THR A 547 9.53 5.32 20.36
CA THR A 547 9.96 6.54 19.68
C THR A 547 10.31 7.66 20.67
N LEU A 548 9.52 7.83 21.73
CA LEU A 548 9.87 8.79 22.79
C LEU A 548 11.16 8.41 23.52
N VAL A 549 11.36 7.12 23.82
CA VAL A 549 12.59 6.64 24.46
C VAL A 549 13.81 6.89 23.56
N PHE A 550 13.70 6.57 22.26
CA PHE A 550 14.71 6.90 21.24
C PHE A 550 15.02 8.39 21.20
N LEU A 551 14.00 9.25 21.11
CA LEU A 551 14.19 10.70 21.04
C LEU A 551 14.85 11.26 22.30
N ARG A 552 14.51 10.76 23.49
CA ARG A 552 15.21 11.14 24.73
C ARG A 552 16.66 10.68 24.72
N ALA A 553 16.94 9.49 24.20
CA ALA A 553 18.30 8.99 24.03
C ALA A 553 19.13 9.86 23.06
N LEU A 554 18.58 10.12 21.88
CA LEU A 554 19.18 10.98 20.88
C LEU A 554 19.46 12.39 21.43
N ARG A 555 18.49 13.00 22.13
CA ARG A 555 18.68 14.31 22.77
C ARG A 555 19.87 14.29 23.71
N ARG A 556 19.97 13.31 24.59
CA ARG A 556 21.07 13.22 25.56
C ARG A 556 22.44 13.10 24.87
N LEU A 557 22.56 12.25 23.85
CA LEU A 557 23.81 12.15 23.09
C LEU A 557 24.15 13.45 22.37
N MET A 558 23.19 14.10 21.70
CA MET A 558 23.45 15.36 21.01
C MET A 558 23.79 16.50 22.00
N LEU A 559 23.23 16.50 23.21
CA LEU A 559 23.60 17.45 24.25
C LEU A 559 25.01 17.20 24.80
N GLN A 560 25.39 15.94 24.95
CA GLN A 560 26.72 15.54 25.41
C GLN A 560 27.80 15.77 24.34
N HIS A 561 27.49 15.53 23.07
CA HIS A 561 28.39 15.63 21.93
C HIS A 561 27.94 16.76 21.02
N ASN A 562 28.44 17.97 21.26
CA ASN A 562 27.94 19.20 20.67
C ASN A 562 28.12 19.35 19.14
N ARG A 563 28.85 18.43 18.50
CA ARG A 563 29.06 18.36 17.04
C ARG A 563 28.22 17.28 16.37
N ALA A 564 27.59 16.41 17.17
CA ALA A 564 26.85 15.26 16.66
C ALA A 564 25.61 15.70 15.86
N LYS A 565 25.43 15.11 14.67
CA LYS A 565 24.26 15.26 13.79
C LYS A 565 23.61 13.89 13.59
N GLY A 566 22.28 13.84 13.61
CA GLY A 566 21.53 12.60 13.39
C GLY A 566 21.13 12.41 11.93
N TYR A 567 21.16 11.18 11.42
CA TYR A 567 20.59 10.78 10.14
C TYR A 567 19.69 9.57 10.35
N VAL A 568 18.38 9.78 10.25
CA VAL A 568 17.38 8.76 10.58
C VAL A 568 16.59 8.42 9.33
N ALA A 569 16.66 7.16 8.91
CA ALA A 569 15.80 6.62 7.87
C ALA A 569 14.68 5.82 8.51
N SER A 570 13.44 5.96 8.05
CA SER A 570 12.33 5.13 8.51
C SER A 570 11.27 4.98 7.43
N GLU A 571 10.52 3.89 7.50
CA GLU A 571 9.33 3.70 6.67
C GLU A 571 8.10 4.22 7.42
N ARG A 572 7.34 5.13 6.79
CA ARG A 572 6.06 5.58 7.34
C ARG A 572 5.01 4.48 7.21
N ARG A 573 4.87 3.67 8.27
CA ARG A 573 3.86 2.62 8.36
C ARG A 573 2.57 3.17 8.94
N SER A 574 1.57 3.26 8.08
CA SER A 574 0.23 3.65 8.49
C SER A 574 -0.53 2.44 9.01
N VAL A 575 -0.84 2.44 10.31
CA VAL A 575 -1.69 1.43 10.93
C VAL A 575 -2.92 2.11 11.52
N PHE A 576 -4.04 1.40 11.53
CA PHE A 576 -5.23 1.91 12.18
C PHE A 576 -5.08 1.74 13.70
N SER A 577 -4.97 2.84 14.44
CA SER A 577 -4.98 2.77 15.90
C SER A 577 -6.43 2.73 16.37
N ALA A 578 -6.83 1.60 16.95
CA ALA A 578 -8.14 1.45 17.58
C ALA A 578 -8.36 2.47 18.72
N ALA A 579 -7.29 2.86 19.41
CA ALA A 579 -7.34 3.87 20.48
C ALA A 579 -7.52 5.30 19.94
N ALA A 580 -6.89 5.63 18.80
CA ALA A 580 -6.97 6.96 18.18
C ALA A 580 -8.10 7.08 17.14
N MET A 581 -8.79 5.97 16.81
CA MET A 581 -9.88 5.91 15.82
C MET A 581 -9.51 6.54 14.47
N ARG A 582 -8.24 6.50 14.10
CA ARG A 582 -7.71 7.05 12.86
C ARG A 582 -6.52 6.22 12.38
N VAL A 583 -6.22 6.34 11.09
CA VAL A 583 -4.92 5.92 10.58
C VAL A 583 -3.87 6.79 11.26
N VAL A 584 -3.00 6.15 12.03
CA VAL A 584 -1.83 6.77 12.64
C VAL A 584 -0.60 6.15 11.98
N SER A 585 0.47 6.91 11.87
CA SER A 585 1.77 6.30 11.62
C SER A 585 2.43 6.14 12.99
N LEU A 586 2.33 4.94 13.58
CA LEU A 586 2.85 4.66 14.94
C LEU A 586 4.33 5.05 15.00
N GLY A 587 4.71 5.80 16.03
CA GLY A 587 6.05 6.35 16.18
C GLY A 587 6.34 7.55 15.27
N TYR A 588 5.96 7.51 13.99
CA TYR A 588 6.15 8.65 13.07
C TYR A 588 5.38 9.90 13.49
N ASP A 589 4.11 9.78 13.88
CA ASP A 589 3.32 10.93 14.34
C ASP A 589 3.96 11.52 15.61
N THR A 590 4.41 10.66 16.53
CA THR A 590 5.20 11.06 17.70
C THR A 590 6.48 11.79 17.29
N PHE A 591 7.24 11.31 16.30
CA PHE A 591 8.42 12.02 15.80
C PHE A 591 8.06 13.43 15.27
N GLN A 592 6.99 13.54 14.47
CA GLN A 592 6.51 14.82 13.92
C GLN A 592 6.08 15.81 15.02
N ASP A 593 5.54 15.34 16.14
CA ASP A 593 5.20 16.22 17.27
C ASP A 593 6.43 16.81 18.00
N HIS A 594 7.62 16.24 17.75
CA HIS A 594 8.89 16.62 18.37
C HIS A 594 9.86 17.30 17.39
N ILE A 595 9.44 17.64 16.17
CA ILE A 595 10.26 18.45 15.25
C ILE A 595 9.95 19.96 15.37
N CYS A 596 10.97 20.77 15.13
CA CYS A 596 10.90 22.22 15.07
C CYS A 596 10.91 22.67 13.61
N LEU A 597 9.73 23.05 13.12
CA LEU A 597 9.52 23.50 11.73
C LEU A 597 9.64 25.03 11.56
N HIS A 598 10.07 25.74 12.61
CA HIS A 598 10.17 27.19 12.57
C HIS A 598 11.35 27.66 11.69
N SER A 599 11.17 28.82 11.05
CA SER A 599 12.21 29.44 10.22
C SER A 599 13.48 29.68 11.04
N SER A 600 14.57 28.99 10.69
CA SER A 600 15.85 29.08 11.41
C SER A 600 16.35 30.53 11.56
N SER A 601 16.33 31.31 10.49
CA SER A 601 16.79 32.71 10.47
C SER A 601 16.00 33.67 11.37
N LYS A 602 14.75 33.34 11.70
CA LYS A 602 13.84 34.25 12.44
C LYS A 602 13.55 33.77 13.85
N SER A 603 13.82 32.52 14.18
CA SER A 603 13.33 31.91 15.42
C SER A 603 14.39 31.18 16.22
N HIS A 604 15.53 30.80 15.60
CA HIS A 604 16.59 30.03 16.26
C HIS A 604 17.79 30.93 16.57
N VAL A 605 18.25 30.86 17.81
CA VAL A 605 19.56 31.38 18.24
C VAL A 605 20.46 30.17 18.51
N ARG A 606 21.57 30.02 17.76
CA ARG A 606 22.51 28.90 17.98
C ARG A 606 23.23 29.09 19.31
N VAL A 607 23.24 28.03 20.12
CA VAL A 607 24.00 27.93 21.37
C VAL A 607 25.31 27.19 21.12
N THR A 608 25.24 26.05 20.43
CA THR A 608 26.40 25.26 19.96
C THR A 608 26.19 24.86 18.50
N GLU A 609 27.06 24.01 17.93
CA GLU A 609 26.89 23.50 16.56
C GLU A 609 25.59 22.69 16.38
N ASN A 610 25.10 22.05 17.44
CA ASN A 610 23.89 21.23 17.44
C ASN A 610 22.88 21.57 18.55
N GLN A 611 22.98 22.75 19.18
CA GLN A 611 21.98 23.24 20.14
C GLN A 611 21.46 24.61 19.71
N VAL A 612 20.14 24.78 19.77
CA VAL A 612 19.47 26.04 19.41
C VAL A 612 18.44 26.43 20.46
N GLN A 613 18.31 27.72 20.72
CA GLN A 613 17.17 28.27 21.44
C GLN A 613 16.12 28.71 20.42
N CYS A 614 14.91 28.14 20.50
CA CYS A 614 13.81 28.52 19.64
C CYS A 614 12.76 29.32 20.43
N ARG A 615 12.66 30.63 20.14
CA ARG A 615 11.72 31.51 20.85
C ARG A 615 10.25 31.12 20.66
N LEU A 616 9.90 30.49 19.54
CA LEU A 616 8.53 30.07 19.24
C LEU A 616 8.18 28.75 19.94
N CYS A 617 9.11 27.78 19.98
CA CYS A 617 8.91 26.55 20.74
C CYS A 617 8.77 26.83 22.23
N ALA A 618 9.58 27.74 22.78
CA ALA A 618 9.53 28.14 24.19
C ALA A 618 8.17 28.75 24.61
N LEU A 619 7.43 29.36 23.67
CA LEU A 619 6.11 29.95 23.93
C LEU A 619 4.95 28.96 23.76
N SER A 620 5.12 27.96 22.89
CA SER A 620 4.04 27.08 22.45
C SER A 620 3.99 25.74 23.16
N HIS A 621 5.06 25.34 23.84
CA HIS A 621 5.16 24.01 24.45
C HIS A 621 5.55 24.11 25.93
N PRO A 622 4.70 23.61 26.86
CA PRO A 622 5.10 23.48 28.25
C PRO A 622 6.26 22.50 28.37
N ARG A 623 7.19 22.76 29.29
CA ARG A 623 8.32 21.87 29.60
C ARG A 623 7.79 20.49 30.03
N ASN A 624 8.49 19.42 29.65
CA ASN A 624 8.13 18.07 30.08
C ASN A 624 8.34 17.92 31.61
N ALA A 625 7.97 16.76 32.19
CA ALA A 625 8.11 16.47 33.63
C ALA A 625 9.52 16.74 34.19
N ASP A 626 10.56 16.62 33.35
CA ASP A 626 11.96 16.87 33.69
C ASP A 626 12.41 18.33 33.47
N GLY A 627 11.51 19.25 33.09
CA GLY A 627 11.82 20.67 32.84
C GLY A 627 12.40 20.99 31.45
N ASP A 628 12.56 19.99 30.59
CA ASP A 628 13.23 20.09 29.29
C ASP A 628 12.25 20.12 28.09
N ILE A 629 12.66 20.83 27.03
CA ILE A 629 11.98 20.82 25.72
C ILE A 629 12.56 19.66 24.89
N LEU A 630 11.75 18.64 24.59
CA LEU A 630 12.12 17.55 23.68
C LEU A 630 11.76 17.95 22.24
N ARG A 631 12.57 18.80 21.60
CA ARG A 631 12.36 19.22 20.21
C ARG A 631 13.65 19.21 19.43
N PHE A 632 13.56 18.93 18.14
CA PHE A 632 14.71 18.85 17.24
C PHE A 632 14.52 19.74 16.01
N VAL A 633 15.57 20.42 15.57
CA VAL A 633 15.62 21.02 14.23
C VAL A 633 15.94 19.90 13.24
N VAL A 634 15.01 19.65 12.33
CA VAL A 634 15.08 18.54 11.38
C VAL A 634 14.94 19.06 9.96
N HIS A 635 15.71 18.47 9.05
CA HIS A 635 15.61 18.67 7.62
C HIS A 635 15.33 17.32 6.96
N GLU A 636 14.26 17.25 6.16
CA GLU A 636 14.01 16.09 5.32
C GLU A 636 14.99 16.08 4.15
N ILE A 637 15.57 14.92 3.87
CA ILE A 637 16.48 14.70 2.74
C ILE A 637 15.65 14.10 1.60
N GLU A 638 15.71 14.72 0.42
CA GLU A 638 14.95 14.25 -0.73
C GLU A 638 15.50 12.91 -1.24
N THR A 639 14.75 11.85 -0.99
CA THR A 639 15.17 10.47 -1.29
C THR A 639 15.25 10.17 -2.78
N ARG A 640 14.71 11.04 -3.64
CA ARG A 640 14.74 10.92 -5.11
C ARG A 640 16.11 11.26 -5.69
N GLU A 641 16.84 12.17 -5.05
CA GLU A 641 18.17 12.60 -5.49
C GLU A 641 19.26 11.58 -5.10
N ILE A 642 18.97 10.68 -4.16
CA ILE A 642 19.90 9.65 -3.70
C ILE A 642 19.97 8.54 -4.77
N PRO A 643 21.13 8.28 -5.40
CA PRO A 643 21.26 7.23 -6.40
C PRO A 643 20.90 5.85 -5.84
N ARG A 644 20.16 5.03 -6.59
CA ARG A 644 19.87 3.65 -6.20
C ARG A 644 21.13 2.80 -6.35
N ARG A 645 21.62 2.24 -5.24
CA ARG A 645 22.81 1.39 -5.16
C ARG A 645 22.47 -0.05 -4.78
N PHE A 646 21.23 -0.34 -4.42
CA PHE A 646 20.79 -1.70 -4.08
C PHE A 646 19.47 -2.05 -4.79
N LYS A 647 19.23 -3.35 -4.98
CA LYS A 647 17.95 -3.86 -5.50
C LYS A 647 16.98 -4.07 -4.33
N TYR A 648 16.00 -3.20 -4.23
CA TYR A 648 14.85 -3.31 -3.32
C TYR A 648 13.76 -2.34 -3.80
N ASP A 649 12.50 -2.53 -3.40
CA ASP A 649 11.47 -1.54 -3.71
C ASP A 649 11.64 -0.33 -2.77
N ARG A 650 12.22 0.77 -3.29
CA ARG A 650 12.25 2.07 -2.62
C ARG A 650 10.86 2.72 -2.69
N LEU A 651 10.05 2.45 -1.67
CA LEU A 651 8.69 2.95 -1.53
C LEU A 651 8.66 4.46 -1.28
N ALA A 652 7.58 5.14 -1.71
CA ALA A 652 7.35 6.56 -1.42
C ALA A 652 7.13 6.85 0.07
N THR A 653 6.88 5.82 0.88
CA THR A 653 6.76 5.90 2.34
C THR A 653 8.11 5.89 3.05
N LEU A 654 9.22 5.63 2.35
CA LEU A 654 10.56 5.71 2.92
C LEU A 654 11.03 7.15 2.99
N MET A 655 11.41 7.55 4.19
CA MET A 655 11.78 8.92 4.52
C MET A 655 13.18 8.91 5.14
N LEU A 656 13.93 9.98 4.91
CA LEU A 656 15.24 10.20 5.50
C LEU A 656 15.32 11.62 6.05
N TRP A 657 15.78 11.75 7.29
CA TRP A 657 15.91 13.05 7.95
C TRP A 657 17.32 13.28 8.46
N LYS A 658 17.80 14.51 8.30
CA LYS A 658 18.93 15.07 9.03
C LYS A 658 18.42 15.81 10.27
N ILE A 659 18.83 15.35 11.43
CA ILE A 659 18.56 15.99 12.72
C ILE A 659 19.74 16.90 13.04
N ASP A 660 19.54 18.20 12.81
CA ASP A 660 20.60 19.19 12.85
C ASP A 660 20.89 19.70 14.25
N ALA A 661 19.87 19.89 15.09
CA ALA A 661 20.09 20.42 16.43
C ALA A 661 18.98 20.02 17.41
N VAL A 662 19.29 20.05 18.70
CA VAL A 662 18.35 19.99 19.81
C VAL A 662 17.88 21.41 20.16
N VAL A 663 16.60 21.58 20.42
CA VAL A 663 16.06 22.81 21.02
C VAL A 663 16.28 22.76 22.53
N VAL A 664 16.99 23.76 23.07
CA VAL A 664 17.33 23.88 24.50
C VAL A 664 16.67 25.06 25.17
#